data_AF-A0A969BY06-F1
#
_entry.id   AF-A0A969BY06-F1
#
_cell.length_a   1.000
_cell.length_b   1.000
_cell.length_c   1.000
_cell.angle_alpha   90.00
_cell.angle_beta   90.00
_cell.angle_gamma   90.00
#
_symmetry.space_group_name_H-M   'P 1'
#
loop_
_entity.id
_entity.type
_entity.pdbx_description
1 polymer ?
#
loop_
_entity_poly.entity_id
_entity_poly.type
_entity_poly.pdbx_seq_one_letter_code
_entity_poly.pdbx_strand_id
1 'polypeptide(L)'
;MADTDLYALLIGINYYYPNRLSDGSTYKDLEGAVGDVLATRAFLQTMRQVPDDHILQLTSTTDEEAGEPVEPPEQLPTYANIIQKFQELGDLAPAGSQVYIHYSGHGGRARTIYPQLKGGPQGIDEGLVPVDIGKPEGQYLRDIELGKLLKDLVNKGLIVTVVLDSCHSGGATRGEAAVRGLDTIDDTPRPGSNLAGTPEELAENWSGLKSENTRGLNSGWLPESRDYVLLAACRPNEFAYEYAFDSQTKQRRGALTYWLLDSLQQQTSGLTYKDLHDRLNGKIRTQFAQQTPMLMGEGDRLVFGSDRADIQYSIPVLTVDTVKNIVKLEAGQSMGLRLGAEFAIYPNGTRDFSNKDDRLAIVKIDELGSTSSQGPLEAIFGQRAVDVGDVAILIAASTNLVKKVQLLPQEAFADEMEGLQEVQSLLGMNPRLTLVESGTPSHYTVAVNANGEFEICDQAGVVIPNLRPPVRMKEPNAARKVVDRLVHLAMYHATEALDNFDKNSPMFGKIQVSWLGKLQNYDLADPIPEVVEPFSEPGNPAIEEGEWIFLNIQNNFSRAVNVVVLNLQSDWEIKQVQPADPGSNFNTIDAGKSVTYPFKPSLVEGYLQTVDVVKVFAAIDSPNFRLLSLPALDQPRLSLGSRTGDPLEALLAAVSGAAPSSRNINPARYPSQEWTTQQVRITVSHPGLRNTRNFEPMTGIVLGTIAESMADIVHDPATLGKSTRSTIITTRRIPTIAQSEELFRNVEKLVQGQNAFSFRLLNAIASPSTQENIFIAPLSIAIALLMILNVSKTGSPTQLSMLQLLEARGMTLRQLNEAAYTAFTKIQADLDPTLRLALANSIWTRTGQATDSVRSQTLVDYYDAEVWQFSNDIEETVNLINGWISDKTNAKVQDVIDEPLLVRAVIVLINAVYFKGMWASSFDPETTRPYLSTNFVPPRQLMMMSQSGAFDYCETDDFQAVRLAYANSNLSMAIFLPQTSCTIEQFQSMLSSESWQTWQTAFQRKEGTIDLPRFKVAYHRDLLEDLLSLSSLEKLGLQLAEGMPEERITSAIHQTFLEVNEAGSEAAAATVVIATRGFNPNTFRMTVDRPFVCIIHDRDSGVILFTGIIRDPA
;
A
#
# COMPACT_ATOMS: atom_id res chain seq x y z
N MET A 1 -55.56 10.13 4.94
CA MET A 1 -54.57 11.21 4.82
C MET A 1 -53.64 11.01 5.99
N ALA A 2 -52.39 10.61 5.71
CA ALA A 2 -51.36 10.58 6.74
C ALA A 2 -50.72 11.96 6.71
N ASP A 3 -50.61 12.63 7.86
CA ASP A 3 -49.87 13.88 7.95
C ASP A 3 -48.41 13.59 7.61
N THR A 4 -47.94 14.15 6.50
CA THR A 4 -46.54 14.10 6.12
C THR A 4 -45.83 15.24 6.80
N ASP A 5 -45.16 14.91 7.90
CA ASP A 5 -44.38 15.82 8.75
C ASP A 5 -43.05 16.22 8.08
N LEU A 6 -43.16 16.66 6.83
CA LEU A 6 -42.06 17.01 5.94
C LEU A 6 -42.30 18.42 5.39
N TYR A 7 -41.31 19.28 5.56
CA TYR A 7 -41.26 20.65 5.10
C TYR A 7 -40.10 20.83 4.12
N ALA A 8 -40.18 21.78 3.20
CA ALA A 8 -39.14 21.94 2.18
C ALA A 8 -38.82 23.40 1.85
N LEU A 9 -37.56 23.62 1.45
CA LEU A 9 -37.07 24.87 0.87
C LEU A 9 -36.36 24.57 -0.45
N LEU A 10 -36.89 25.08 -1.55
CA LEU A 10 -36.40 24.81 -2.90
C LEU A 10 -35.91 26.10 -3.56
N ILE A 11 -34.63 26.15 -3.96
CA ILE A 11 -33.96 27.35 -4.48
C ILE A 11 -33.37 27.02 -5.86
N GLY A 12 -33.81 27.70 -6.91
CA GLY A 12 -33.44 27.39 -8.30
C GLY A 12 -33.08 28.63 -9.10
N ILE A 13 -31.83 28.73 -9.57
CA ILE A 13 -31.31 29.98 -10.14
C ILE A 13 -30.85 29.77 -11.59
N ASN A 14 -31.68 30.18 -12.55
CA ASN A 14 -31.30 30.26 -13.96
C ASN A 14 -30.64 31.62 -14.27
N TYR A 15 -31.32 32.74 -14.00
CA TYR A 15 -30.80 34.08 -14.28
C TYR A 15 -29.91 34.63 -13.15
N TYR A 16 -28.82 35.31 -13.52
CA TYR A 16 -27.90 36.04 -12.64
C TYR A 16 -27.74 37.50 -13.06
N TYR A 17 -27.74 38.45 -12.12
CA TYR A 17 -27.50 39.85 -12.46
C TYR A 17 -26.06 40.05 -13.02
N PRO A 18 -25.88 40.86 -14.08
CA PRO A 18 -24.60 40.96 -14.79
C PRO A 18 -23.54 41.75 -14.02
N ASN A 19 -22.37 41.15 -13.80
CA ASN A 19 -21.19 41.82 -13.26
C ASN A 19 -19.91 41.10 -13.68
N ARG A 20 -18.79 41.85 -13.75
CA ARG A 20 -17.46 41.30 -13.97
C ARG A 20 -16.73 41.16 -12.65
N LEU A 21 -16.25 39.96 -12.37
CA LEU A 21 -15.25 39.73 -11.33
C LEU A 21 -13.91 40.40 -11.74
N SER A 22 -12.97 40.47 -10.80
CA SER A 22 -11.67 41.13 -10.95
C SER A 22 -10.81 40.59 -12.11
N ASP A 23 -10.95 39.31 -12.43
CA ASP A 23 -10.31 38.62 -13.56
C ASP A 23 -11.00 38.86 -14.92
N GLY A 24 -12.16 39.53 -14.91
CA GLY A 24 -13.00 39.80 -16.07
C GLY A 24 -14.02 38.71 -16.39
N SER A 25 -14.13 37.65 -15.59
CA SER A 25 -15.14 36.59 -15.69
C SER A 25 -16.52 37.05 -15.18
N THR A 26 -17.57 36.30 -15.52
CA THR A 26 -18.96 36.57 -15.12
C THR A 26 -19.65 35.23 -14.88
N TYR A 27 -20.48 35.12 -13.83
CA TYR A 27 -21.46 34.02 -13.77
C TYR A 27 -22.38 34.13 -15.00
N LYS A 28 -22.76 32.98 -15.56
CA LYS A 28 -23.63 32.92 -16.74
C LYS A 28 -25.01 32.45 -16.30
N ASP A 29 -26.01 32.77 -17.11
CA ASP A 29 -27.32 32.16 -16.90
C ASP A 29 -27.24 30.65 -17.14
N LEU A 30 -27.94 29.91 -16.29
CA LEU A 30 -28.16 28.47 -16.36
C LEU A 30 -29.53 28.19 -16.98
N GLU A 31 -29.73 27.00 -17.53
CA GLU A 31 -30.98 26.64 -18.20
C GLU A 31 -31.81 25.64 -17.37
N GLY A 32 -31.16 24.80 -16.55
CA GLY A 32 -31.82 23.66 -15.88
C GLY A 32 -32.21 23.87 -14.42
N ALA A 33 -31.62 24.84 -13.72
CA ALA A 33 -31.74 24.96 -12.27
C ALA A 33 -33.16 25.23 -11.75
N VAL A 34 -33.94 26.08 -12.43
CA VAL A 34 -35.38 26.27 -12.13
C VAL A 34 -36.18 25.00 -12.46
N GLY A 35 -35.83 24.30 -13.54
CA GLY A 35 -36.47 23.04 -13.94
C GLY A 35 -36.29 21.91 -12.91
N ASP A 36 -35.11 21.83 -12.31
CA ASP A 36 -34.78 20.90 -11.22
C ASP A 36 -35.65 21.15 -9.97
N VAL A 37 -35.81 22.41 -9.57
CA VAL A 37 -36.65 22.80 -8.44
C VAL A 37 -38.13 22.50 -8.68
N LEU A 38 -38.65 22.84 -9.87
CA LEU A 38 -40.04 22.54 -10.23
C LEU A 38 -40.32 21.03 -10.28
N ALA A 39 -39.36 20.24 -10.77
CA ALA A 39 -39.47 18.78 -10.76
C ALA A 39 -39.38 18.18 -9.35
N THR A 40 -38.55 18.76 -8.49
CA THR A 40 -38.41 18.36 -7.08
C THR A 40 -39.69 18.69 -6.30
N ARG A 41 -40.28 19.88 -6.50
CA ARG A 41 -41.60 20.25 -5.97
C ARG A 41 -42.68 19.25 -6.40
N ALA A 42 -42.76 18.97 -7.70
CA ALA A 42 -43.71 18.02 -8.23
C ALA A 42 -43.55 16.61 -7.62
N PHE A 43 -42.31 16.14 -7.42
CA PHE A 43 -42.04 14.88 -6.72
C PHE A 43 -42.51 14.91 -5.26
N LEU A 44 -42.21 15.97 -4.50
CA LEU A 44 -42.64 16.10 -3.09
C LEU A 44 -44.17 16.12 -2.97
N GLN A 45 -44.86 16.87 -3.82
CA GLN A 45 -46.33 16.92 -3.85
C GLN A 45 -46.95 15.57 -4.26
N THR A 46 -46.44 14.92 -5.31
CA THR A 46 -47.08 13.71 -5.89
C THR A 46 -46.68 12.41 -5.21
N MET A 47 -45.39 12.19 -4.98
CA MET A 47 -44.85 10.94 -4.44
C MET A 47 -44.76 10.95 -2.92
N ARG A 48 -44.59 12.14 -2.32
CA ARG A 48 -44.48 12.31 -0.85
C ARG A 48 -45.69 12.99 -0.21
N GLN A 49 -46.70 13.42 -0.98
CA GLN A 49 -47.95 14.04 -0.50
C GLN A 49 -47.74 15.31 0.35
N VAL A 50 -46.60 16.00 0.18
CA VAL A 50 -46.25 17.21 0.92
C VAL A 50 -47.23 18.36 0.55
N PRO A 51 -47.88 19.01 1.53
CA PRO A 51 -48.75 20.16 1.29
C PRO A 51 -48.03 21.36 0.64
N ASP A 52 -48.72 22.15 -0.16
CA ASP A 52 -48.15 23.33 -0.83
C ASP A 52 -47.68 24.42 0.15
N ASP A 53 -48.35 24.56 1.29
CA ASP A 53 -47.99 25.47 2.38
C ASP A 53 -46.82 24.96 3.23
N HIS A 54 -46.37 23.72 3.03
CA HIS A 54 -45.13 23.18 3.61
C HIS A 54 -43.90 23.38 2.70
N ILE A 55 -44.07 23.92 1.48
CA ILE A 55 -42.98 24.09 0.48
C ILE A 55 -42.70 25.58 0.23
N LEU A 56 -41.60 26.07 0.79
CA LEU A 56 -41.02 27.37 0.46
C LEU A 56 -40.21 27.27 -0.84
N GLN A 57 -40.30 28.27 -1.71
CA GLN A 57 -39.62 28.29 -3.01
C GLN A 57 -39.05 29.68 -3.31
N LEU A 58 -37.85 29.72 -3.89
CA LEU A 58 -37.24 30.89 -4.52
C LEU A 58 -36.74 30.50 -5.92
N THR A 59 -37.12 31.24 -6.97
CA THR A 59 -36.63 30.98 -8.33
C THR A 59 -36.26 32.26 -9.08
N SER A 60 -35.33 32.13 -10.05
CA SER A 60 -34.89 33.20 -10.93
C SER A 60 -34.84 32.67 -12.36
N THR A 61 -35.86 32.96 -13.16
CA THR A 61 -36.02 32.47 -14.53
C THR A 61 -35.41 33.45 -15.53
N THR A 62 -34.67 32.94 -16.51
CA THR A 62 -34.08 33.73 -17.61
C THR A 62 -35.14 34.26 -18.56
N ASP A 63 -35.16 35.58 -18.74
CA ASP A 63 -35.94 36.27 -19.78
C ASP A 63 -34.96 37.06 -20.69
N GLU A 64 -34.69 36.52 -21.88
CA GLU A 64 -33.81 37.13 -22.87
C GLU A 64 -34.38 38.41 -23.50
N GLU A 65 -35.70 38.66 -23.39
CA GLU A 65 -36.35 39.86 -23.95
C GLU A 65 -36.45 41.00 -22.92
N ALA A 66 -36.65 40.68 -21.63
CA ALA A 66 -36.78 41.67 -20.55
C ALA A 66 -35.44 42.12 -19.93
N GLY A 67 -34.46 41.22 -19.84
CA GLY A 67 -33.16 41.50 -19.20
C GLY A 67 -33.17 41.57 -17.67
N GLU A 68 -34.32 41.24 -17.06
CA GLU A 68 -34.56 41.10 -15.61
C GLU A 68 -35.30 39.77 -15.36
N PRO A 69 -35.22 39.17 -14.16
CA PRO A 69 -35.89 37.89 -13.88
C PRO A 69 -37.41 38.04 -13.79
N VAL A 70 -38.14 36.98 -14.13
CA VAL A 70 -39.62 36.96 -14.22
C VAL A 70 -40.31 37.02 -12.85
N GLU A 71 -39.67 36.44 -11.83
CA GLU A 71 -40.21 36.34 -10.47
C GLU A 71 -40.16 37.68 -9.71
N PRO A 72 -41.16 37.98 -8.87
CA PRO A 72 -41.18 39.23 -8.11
C PRO A 72 -40.08 39.27 -7.03
N PRO A 73 -39.65 40.45 -6.56
CA PRO A 73 -38.46 40.62 -5.72
C PRO A 73 -38.41 39.75 -4.45
N GLU A 74 -39.56 39.46 -3.83
CA GLU A 74 -39.69 38.60 -2.65
C GLU A 74 -39.60 37.09 -2.93
N GLN A 75 -39.66 36.67 -4.20
CA GLN A 75 -39.48 35.29 -4.65
C GLN A 75 -38.11 35.05 -5.31
N LEU A 76 -37.33 36.12 -5.55
CA LEU A 76 -35.99 35.99 -6.09
C LEU A 76 -35.02 35.36 -5.08
N PRO A 77 -34.09 34.49 -5.53
CA PRO A 77 -33.07 33.85 -4.70
C PRO A 77 -31.90 34.81 -4.42
N THR A 78 -32.21 35.96 -3.81
CA THR A 78 -31.21 36.91 -3.32
C THR A 78 -30.60 36.43 -2.02
N TYR A 79 -29.40 36.90 -1.68
CA TYR A 79 -28.74 36.54 -0.42
C TYR A 79 -29.66 36.72 0.81
N ALA A 80 -30.34 37.87 0.89
CA ALA A 80 -31.26 38.19 1.99
C ALA A 80 -32.51 37.29 2.01
N ASN A 81 -33.14 37.06 0.85
CA ASN A 81 -34.33 36.20 0.76
C ASN A 81 -34.00 34.74 1.10
N ILE A 82 -32.81 34.24 0.72
CA ILE A 82 -32.39 32.88 1.06
C ILE A 82 -32.30 32.73 2.59
N ILE A 83 -31.59 33.63 3.28
CA ILE A 83 -31.50 33.61 4.76
C ILE A 83 -32.89 33.68 5.39
N GLN A 84 -33.75 34.59 4.91
CA GLN A 84 -35.12 34.72 5.40
C GLN A 84 -35.91 33.40 5.22
N LYS A 85 -35.77 32.70 4.08
CA LYS A 85 -36.48 31.43 3.86
C LYS A 85 -35.94 30.28 4.70
N PHE A 86 -34.64 30.26 5.07
CA PHE A 86 -34.14 29.31 6.08
C PHE A 86 -34.77 29.57 7.45
N GLN A 87 -34.94 30.84 7.84
CA GLN A 87 -35.59 31.22 9.11
C GLN A 87 -37.10 30.88 9.09
N GLU A 88 -37.82 31.25 8.02
CA GLU A 88 -39.23 30.89 7.84
C GLU A 88 -39.46 29.37 7.84
N LEU A 89 -38.59 28.59 7.19
CA LEU A 89 -38.62 27.12 7.21
C LEU A 89 -38.44 26.59 8.64
N GLY A 90 -37.49 27.18 9.36
CA GLY A 90 -37.25 26.92 10.77
C GLY A 90 -38.48 27.18 11.61
N ASP A 91 -39.14 28.32 11.48
CA ASP A 91 -40.35 28.68 12.23
C ASP A 91 -41.55 27.79 11.89
N LEU A 92 -41.75 27.51 10.59
CA LEU A 92 -42.87 26.72 10.05
C LEU A 92 -42.86 25.26 10.53
N ALA A 93 -41.69 24.63 10.58
CA ALA A 93 -41.57 23.21 10.95
C ALA A 93 -41.58 22.99 12.48
N PRO A 94 -42.47 22.15 13.05
CA PRO A 94 -42.41 21.76 14.46
C PRO A 94 -41.19 20.86 14.79
N ALA A 95 -40.78 20.81 16.05
CA ALA A 95 -39.68 19.92 16.47
C ALA A 95 -40.04 18.44 16.25
N GLY A 96 -39.09 17.65 15.72
CA GLY A 96 -39.29 16.27 15.27
C GLY A 96 -39.60 16.14 13.77
N SER A 97 -40.03 17.22 13.10
CA SER A 97 -40.35 17.21 11.67
C SER A 97 -39.12 17.02 10.80
N GLN A 98 -39.35 16.48 9.61
CA GLN A 98 -38.35 16.40 8.56
C GLN A 98 -38.27 17.69 7.76
N VAL A 99 -37.07 18.08 7.36
CA VAL A 99 -36.83 19.24 6.51
C VAL A 99 -35.96 18.84 5.32
N TYR A 100 -36.43 19.15 4.11
CA TYR A 100 -35.71 18.88 2.86
C TYR A 100 -35.37 20.18 2.13
N ILE A 101 -34.08 20.50 2.07
CA ILE A 101 -33.56 21.71 1.44
C ILE A 101 -32.91 21.32 0.12
N HIS A 102 -33.25 22.01 -0.97
CA HIS A 102 -32.71 21.74 -2.29
C HIS A 102 -32.27 23.04 -2.95
N TYR A 103 -31.00 23.11 -3.32
CA TYR A 103 -30.43 24.20 -4.09
C TYR A 103 -29.96 23.68 -5.46
N SER A 104 -30.35 24.37 -6.51
CA SER A 104 -29.88 24.16 -7.88
C SER A 104 -29.42 25.51 -8.45
N GLY A 105 -28.17 25.59 -8.92
CA GLY A 105 -27.58 26.85 -9.36
C GLY A 105 -26.05 26.82 -9.40
N HIS A 106 -25.42 28.00 -9.46
CA HIS A 106 -23.97 28.16 -9.38
C HIS A 106 -23.41 27.96 -7.96
N GLY A 107 -22.23 27.34 -7.88
CA GLY A 107 -21.33 27.43 -6.73
C GLY A 107 -20.14 28.34 -7.05
N GLY A 108 -19.60 29.03 -6.04
CA GLY A 108 -18.54 30.02 -6.19
C GLY A 108 -17.49 29.96 -5.08
N ARG A 109 -16.26 30.37 -5.40
CA ARG A 109 -15.16 30.52 -4.43
C ARG A 109 -14.86 32.00 -4.23
N ALA A 110 -14.77 32.45 -2.99
CA ALA A 110 -14.48 33.85 -2.67
C ALA A 110 -13.39 33.99 -1.61
N ARG A 111 -12.69 35.14 -1.59
CA ARG A 111 -11.83 35.50 -0.45
C ARG A 111 -12.64 35.50 0.84
N THR A 112 -12.06 34.91 1.89
CA THR A 112 -12.74 34.84 3.19
C THR A 112 -12.93 36.23 3.81
N ILE A 113 -14.12 36.48 4.35
CA ILE A 113 -14.37 37.63 5.25
C ILE A 113 -14.19 37.25 6.72
N TYR A 114 -13.84 35.98 6.99
CA TYR A 114 -13.66 35.40 8.32
C TYR A 114 -12.21 34.94 8.56
N PRO A 115 -11.19 35.80 8.41
CA PRO A 115 -9.77 35.39 8.45
C PRO A 115 -9.36 34.74 9.78
N GLN A 116 -10.04 35.09 10.89
CA GLN A 116 -9.85 34.47 12.21
C GLN A 116 -10.21 32.96 12.21
N LEU A 117 -11.18 32.55 11.38
CA LEU A 117 -11.74 31.18 11.35
C LEU A 117 -11.14 30.29 10.25
N LYS A 118 -10.46 30.92 9.28
CA LYS A 118 -9.99 30.35 8.01
C LYS A 118 -8.46 30.45 7.82
N GLY A 119 -7.71 30.66 8.90
CA GLY A 119 -6.23 30.62 8.88
C GLY A 119 -5.55 31.86 8.30
N GLY A 120 -6.23 33.02 8.35
CA GLY A 120 -5.68 34.32 7.94
C GLY A 120 -6.31 34.91 6.68
N PRO A 121 -5.82 36.08 6.22
CA PRO A 121 -6.42 36.86 5.12
C PRO A 121 -6.26 36.22 3.73
N GLN A 122 -5.55 35.09 3.63
CA GLN A 122 -5.45 34.31 2.39
C GLN A 122 -6.51 33.20 2.29
N GLY A 123 -7.32 32.97 3.34
CA GLY A 123 -8.38 31.96 3.34
C GLY A 123 -9.42 32.16 2.24
N ILE A 124 -10.09 31.06 1.90
CA ILE A 124 -11.12 30.97 0.87
C ILE A 124 -12.39 30.43 1.52
N ASP A 125 -13.54 30.97 1.12
CA ASP A 125 -14.87 30.43 1.44
C ASP A 125 -15.51 29.90 0.15
N GLU A 126 -15.94 28.65 0.19
CA GLU A 126 -16.92 28.08 -0.73
C GLU A 126 -18.31 28.64 -0.40
N GLY A 127 -19.11 28.99 -1.42
CA GLY A 127 -20.43 29.58 -1.19
C GLY A 127 -21.42 29.30 -2.31
N LEU A 128 -22.70 29.28 -1.93
CA LEU A 128 -23.82 29.32 -2.87
C LEU A 128 -23.87 30.73 -3.48
N VAL A 129 -24.22 30.81 -4.76
CA VAL A 129 -24.17 32.05 -5.56
C VAL A 129 -25.59 32.59 -5.75
N PRO A 130 -26.00 33.65 -5.02
CA PRO A 130 -27.34 34.21 -5.17
C PRO A 130 -27.48 35.02 -6.46
N VAL A 131 -28.72 35.27 -6.90
CA VAL A 131 -28.98 36.06 -8.14
C VAL A 131 -28.34 37.44 -8.11
N ASP A 132 -28.30 38.07 -6.92
CA ASP A 132 -27.77 39.41 -6.68
C ASP A 132 -26.25 39.48 -6.50
N ILE A 133 -25.51 38.38 -6.71
CA ILE A 133 -24.03 38.42 -6.71
C ILE A 133 -23.45 39.43 -7.72
N GLY A 134 -24.22 39.78 -8.75
CA GLY A 134 -23.86 40.82 -9.71
C GLY A 134 -23.89 42.25 -9.16
N LYS A 135 -24.60 42.51 -8.06
CA LYS A 135 -24.73 43.87 -7.55
C LYS A 135 -23.52 44.25 -6.68
N PRO A 136 -23.15 45.54 -6.57
CA PRO A 136 -22.08 45.98 -5.67
C PRO A 136 -22.28 45.55 -4.21
N GLU A 137 -23.54 45.46 -3.78
CA GLU A 137 -23.98 44.97 -2.47
C GLU A 137 -24.09 43.44 -2.36
N GLY A 138 -23.94 42.71 -3.46
CA GLY A 138 -24.14 41.26 -3.55
C GLY A 138 -23.12 40.45 -2.75
N GLN A 139 -23.63 39.44 -2.03
CA GLN A 139 -22.86 38.56 -1.15
C GLN A 139 -23.07 37.08 -1.55
N TYR A 140 -22.04 36.26 -1.34
CA TYR A 140 -22.17 34.80 -1.38
C TYR A 140 -22.83 34.31 -0.09
N LEU A 141 -23.67 33.27 -0.15
CA LEU A 141 -24.02 32.52 1.06
C LEU A 141 -22.88 31.52 1.33
N ARG A 142 -21.95 31.93 2.20
CA ARG A 142 -20.69 31.23 2.51
C ARG A 142 -20.94 30.00 3.37
N ASP A 143 -20.02 29.05 3.30
CA ASP A 143 -19.96 27.84 4.12
C ASP A 143 -20.21 28.08 5.62
N ILE A 144 -19.53 29.04 6.21
CA ILE A 144 -19.65 29.39 7.64
C ILE A 144 -21.09 29.79 8.01
N GLU A 145 -21.79 30.47 7.09
CA GLU A 145 -23.15 30.96 7.28
C GLU A 145 -24.19 29.87 7.00
N LEU A 146 -24.01 29.09 5.94
CA LEU A 146 -24.85 27.93 5.64
C LEU A 146 -24.76 26.89 6.79
N GLY A 147 -23.56 26.65 7.32
CA GLY A 147 -23.35 25.78 8.49
C GLY A 147 -24.13 26.26 9.72
N LYS A 148 -24.16 27.58 9.97
CA LYS A 148 -25.00 28.16 11.03
C LYS A 148 -26.49 27.90 10.78
N LEU A 149 -26.99 28.21 9.59
CA LEU A 149 -28.42 28.03 9.26
C LEU A 149 -28.87 26.57 9.43
N LEU A 150 -28.04 25.60 9.02
CA LEU A 150 -28.34 24.18 9.22
C LEU A 150 -28.28 23.79 10.71
N LYS A 151 -27.30 24.28 11.46
CA LYS A 151 -27.19 23.99 12.89
C LYS A 151 -28.34 24.60 13.71
N ASP A 152 -28.86 25.76 13.33
CA ASP A 152 -30.02 26.37 13.96
C ASP A 152 -31.28 25.50 13.77
N LEU A 153 -31.49 24.92 12.57
CA LEU A 153 -32.57 23.96 12.30
C LEU A 153 -32.41 22.67 13.13
N VAL A 154 -31.20 22.10 13.15
CA VAL A 154 -30.83 20.94 13.98
C VAL A 154 -31.11 21.21 15.46
N ASN A 155 -30.70 22.36 15.99
CA ASN A 155 -30.87 22.73 17.39
C ASN A 155 -32.35 22.91 17.79
N LYS A 156 -33.24 23.21 16.82
CA LYS A 156 -34.70 23.17 17.04
C LYS A 156 -35.24 21.73 17.17
N GLY A 157 -34.44 20.72 16.83
CA GLY A 157 -34.82 19.31 16.80
C GLY A 157 -35.43 18.86 15.47
N LEU A 158 -35.04 19.49 14.36
CA LEU A 158 -35.50 19.14 13.01
C LEU A 158 -34.59 18.09 12.37
N ILE A 159 -35.17 17.18 11.60
CA ILE A 159 -34.47 16.11 10.88
C ILE A 159 -34.10 16.63 9.48
N VAL A 160 -32.91 17.21 9.36
CA VAL A 160 -32.51 17.99 8.18
C VAL A 160 -31.86 17.14 7.10
N THR A 161 -32.29 17.32 5.85
CA THR A 161 -31.67 16.81 4.61
C THR A 161 -31.42 17.98 3.67
N VAL A 162 -30.22 18.05 3.08
CA VAL A 162 -29.80 19.10 2.14
C VAL A 162 -29.32 18.46 0.84
N VAL A 163 -29.68 19.05 -0.30
CA VAL A 163 -29.21 18.67 -1.64
C VAL A 163 -28.68 19.90 -2.36
N LEU A 164 -27.43 19.88 -2.81
CA LEU A 164 -26.75 21.00 -3.49
C LEU A 164 -26.28 20.57 -4.90
N ASP A 165 -26.93 21.07 -5.95
CA ASP A 165 -26.63 20.75 -7.35
C ASP A 165 -25.83 21.86 -8.07
N SER A 166 -24.55 21.99 -7.70
CA SER A 166 -23.66 23.13 -8.02
C SER A 166 -22.15 22.77 -7.95
N CYS A 167 -21.25 23.52 -8.62
CA CYS A 167 -19.80 23.22 -8.77
C CYS A 167 -18.84 23.94 -7.80
N HIS A 168 -17.56 23.49 -7.75
CA HIS A 168 -16.41 24.33 -7.28
C HIS A 168 -15.05 24.26 -8.06
N SER A 169 -14.98 23.60 -9.24
CA SER A 169 -14.11 23.95 -10.40
C SER A 169 -12.73 23.30 -10.68
N GLY A 170 -12.47 23.04 -11.98
CA GLY A 170 -11.15 22.80 -12.59
C GLY A 170 -11.13 22.31 -14.08
N GLY A 171 -10.97 23.21 -15.08
CA GLY A 171 -10.32 22.88 -16.39
C GLY A 171 -11.01 22.08 -17.54
N ALA A 172 -11.87 22.73 -18.35
CA ALA A 172 -12.16 22.58 -19.80
C ALA A 172 -12.11 21.21 -20.60
N THR A 173 -13.19 20.88 -21.35
CA THR A 173 -13.28 20.93 -22.86
C THR A 173 -14.48 20.17 -23.52
N ARG A 174 -14.97 20.72 -24.65
CA ARG A 174 -15.67 20.09 -25.81
C ARG A 174 -16.70 18.96 -25.56
N GLY A 175 -17.92 19.35 -25.16
CA GLY A 175 -19.15 18.57 -25.26
C GLY A 175 -20.38 19.47 -25.24
N GLU A 176 -21.60 18.93 -25.33
CA GLU A 176 -22.85 19.72 -25.23
C GLU A 176 -23.22 20.13 -23.78
N ALA A 177 -22.54 19.59 -22.77
CA ALA A 177 -22.82 19.85 -21.36
C ALA A 177 -22.32 21.22 -20.89
N ALA A 178 -23.12 21.92 -20.07
CA ALA A 178 -22.77 23.18 -19.43
C ALA A 178 -22.37 22.92 -17.97
N VAL A 179 -21.67 23.88 -17.36
CA VAL A 179 -20.98 23.73 -16.07
C VAL A 179 -21.50 24.76 -15.07
N ARG A 180 -21.89 24.30 -13.87
CA ARG A 180 -22.48 25.14 -12.81
C ARG A 180 -21.46 25.85 -11.89
N GLY A 181 -20.37 26.41 -12.41
CA GLY A 181 -19.45 27.27 -11.63
C GLY A 181 -18.36 27.96 -12.44
N LEU A 182 -17.60 28.84 -11.79
CA LEU A 182 -16.44 29.56 -12.34
C LEU A 182 -15.12 28.91 -11.90
N ASP A 183 -14.08 29.05 -12.72
CA ASP A 183 -12.75 28.45 -12.51
C ASP A 183 -11.77 29.35 -11.72
N THR A 184 -12.30 30.36 -11.03
CA THR A 184 -11.52 31.43 -10.40
C THR A 184 -12.08 31.85 -9.04
N ILE A 185 -11.23 32.44 -8.20
CA ILE A 185 -11.58 32.91 -6.85
C ILE A 185 -11.96 34.38 -6.94
N ASP A 186 -13.17 34.72 -6.51
CA ASP A 186 -13.62 36.11 -6.40
C ASP A 186 -12.91 36.81 -5.24
N ASP A 187 -11.97 37.69 -5.56
CA ASP A 187 -11.28 38.57 -4.60
C ASP A 187 -11.90 39.98 -4.52
N THR A 188 -13.05 40.21 -5.19
CA THR A 188 -13.81 41.46 -5.08
C THR A 188 -14.21 41.70 -3.62
N PRO A 189 -13.86 42.85 -3.02
CA PRO A 189 -14.32 43.19 -1.67
C PRO A 189 -15.85 43.30 -1.63
N ARG A 190 -16.51 42.26 -1.12
CA ARG A 190 -17.96 42.26 -0.86
C ARG A 190 -18.24 42.85 0.52
N PRO A 191 -19.42 43.46 0.75
CA PRO A 191 -19.86 43.80 2.11
C PRO A 191 -19.87 42.54 3.00
N GLY A 192 -19.71 42.74 4.30
CA GLY A 192 -19.92 41.71 5.34
C GLY A 192 -20.99 42.17 6.32
N SER A 193 -22.14 42.59 5.79
CA SER A 193 -23.21 43.26 6.54
C SER A 193 -24.54 42.57 6.32
N ASN A 194 -25.36 42.49 7.37
CA ASN A 194 -26.58 41.66 7.43
C ASN A 194 -26.30 40.16 7.25
N LEU A 195 -25.21 39.68 7.89
CA LEU A 195 -24.79 38.28 7.89
C LEU A 195 -25.83 37.36 8.55
N ALA A 196 -25.76 36.05 8.27
CA ALA A 196 -26.64 35.04 8.87
C ALA A 196 -26.52 34.87 10.40
N GLY A 197 -25.54 35.53 11.04
CA GLY A 197 -25.34 35.59 12.48
C GLY A 197 -24.33 36.68 12.85
N THR A 198 -24.12 36.92 14.15
CA THR A 198 -23.00 37.77 14.59
C THR A 198 -21.66 37.08 14.31
N PRO A 199 -20.54 37.82 14.10
CA PRO A 199 -19.21 37.22 13.93
C PRO A 199 -18.83 36.27 15.07
N GLU A 200 -19.26 36.58 16.29
CA GLU A 200 -19.09 35.76 17.49
C GLU A 200 -19.91 34.46 17.42
N GLU A 201 -21.20 34.52 17.06
CA GLU A 201 -22.06 33.33 16.85
C GLU A 201 -21.53 32.44 15.72
N LEU A 202 -21.08 33.04 14.61
CA LEU A 202 -20.50 32.32 13.48
C LEU A 202 -19.19 31.64 13.88
N ALA A 203 -18.36 32.28 14.72
CA ALA A 203 -17.14 31.70 15.27
C ALA A 203 -17.41 30.54 16.25
N GLU A 204 -18.35 30.72 17.18
CA GLU A 204 -18.74 29.69 18.15
C GLU A 204 -19.36 28.47 17.44
N ASN A 205 -20.25 28.69 16.47
CA ASN A 205 -20.84 27.61 15.68
C ASN A 205 -19.78 26.88 14.84
N TRP A 206 -18.91 27.62 14.14
CA TRP A 206 -17.84 27.04 13.31
C TRP A 206 -16.75 26.31 14.12
N SER A 207 -16.58 26.64 15.40
CA SER A 207 -15.68 25.91 16.30
C SER A 207 -16.37 24.67 16.89
N GLY A 208 -17.64 24.75 17.29
CA GLY A 208 -18.43 23.61 17.74
C GLY A 208 -18.64 22.55 16.64
N LEU A 209 -18.78 22.99 15.39
CA LEU A 209 -18.84 22.11 14.20
C LEU A 209 -17.50 21.41 13.89
N LYS A 210 -16.38 21.77 14.53
CA LYS A 210 -15.06 21.14 14.35
C LYS A 210 -14.68 20.17 15.47
N SER A 211 -15.41 20.13 16.58
CA SER A 211 -14.93 19.46 17.80
C SER A 211 -15.25 17.96 17.91
N GLU A 212 -16.00 17.37 16.98
CA GLU A 212 -16.26 15.92 16.94
C GLU A 212 -15.47 15.22 15.82
N ASN A 213 -14.26 14.75 16.17
CA ASN A 213 -13.45 13.75 15.44
C ASN A 213 -12.94 14.06 14.01
N THR A 214 -13.18 15.23 13.43
CA THR A 214 -12.60 15.61 12.12
C THR A 214 -11.32 16.43 12.23
N ARG A 215 -10.16 15.75 12.19
CA ARG A 215 -8.87 16.42 11.93
C ARG A 215 -8.22 15.95 10.63
N GLY A 216 -7.98 16.89 9.71
CA GLY A 216 -7.06 16.73 8.58
C GLY A 216 -7.57 17.32 7.26
N LEU A 217 -7.27 18.60 7.02
CA LEU A 217 -7.67 19.43 5.86
C LEU A 217 -9.18 19.54 5.58
N ASN A 218 -9.70 20.76 5.68
CA ASN A 218 -10.95 21.13 5.04
C ASN A 218 -10.84 20.90 3.51
N SER A 219 -11.52 19.86 3.03
CA SER A 219 -11.90 19.68 1.63
C SER A 219 -13.43 19.48 1.50
N GLY A 220 -14.18 19.99 2.48
CA GLY A 220 -15.64 20.01 2.50
C GLY A 220 -16.17 21.44 2.53
N TRP A 221 -17.25 21.66 1.80
CA TRP A 221 -18.02 22.92 1.76
C TRP A 221 -18.74 23.20 3.09
N LEU A 222 -18.85 22.20 3.98
CA LEU A 222 -19.31 22.37 5.37
C LEU A 222 -18.50 21.43 6.27
N PRO A 223 -18.37 21.72 7.58
CA PRO A 223 -17.82 20.77 8.53
C PRO A 223 -18.77 19.59 8.69
N GLU A 224 -18.24 18.40 8.95
CA GLU A 224 -19.07 17.20 9.12
C GLU A 224 -19.79 17.24 10.47
N SER A 225 -21.12 17.08 10.45
CA SER A 225 -21.90 16.85 11.66
C SER A 225 -22.80 15.64 11.46
N ARG A 226 -23.03 14.87 12.54
CA ARG A 226 -23.94 13.71 12.55
C ARG A 226 -25.42 14.10 12.71
N ASP A 227 -25.74 15.37 12.51
CA ASP A 227 -27.05 15.94 12.85
C ASP A 227 -27.94 16.20 11.61
N TYR A 228 -27.37 16.13 10.41
CA TYR A 228 -28.09 16.29 9.15
C TYR A 228 -27.55 15.33 8.07
N VAL A 229 -28.21 15.31 6.92
CA VAL A 229 -27.69 14.69 5.69
C VAL A 229 -27.44 15.76 4.65
N LEU A 230 -26.29 15.71 3.98
CA LEU A 230 -25.98 16.55 2.83
C LEU A 230 -25.56 15.70 1.63
N LEU A 231 -26.24 15.89 0.50
CA LEU A 231 -25.87 15.38 -0.82
C LEU A 231 -25.39 16.56 -1.68
N ALA A 232 -24.14 16.52 -2.15
CA ALA A 232 -23.61 17.53 -3.08
C ALA A 232 -23.28 16.91 -4.44
N ALA A 233 -23.43 17.69 -5.52
CA ALA A 233 -23.35 17.17 -6.89
C ALA A 233 -21.96 16.73 -7.34
N CYS A 234 -20.91 17.35 -6.83
CA CYS A 234 -19.52 17.06 -7.19
C CYS A 234 -18.58 17.35 -6.01
N ARG A 235 -17.32 16.91 -6.11
CA ARG A 235 -16.24 17.32 -5.19
C ARG A 235 -15.88 18.80 -5.33
N PRO A 236 -15.13 19.40 -4.38
CA PRO A 236 -14.68 20.79 -4.47
C PRO A 236 -13.88 21.12 -5.74
N ASN A 237 -13.15 20.15 -6.30
CA ASN A 237 -12.30 20.33 -7.48
C ASN A 237 -12.90 19.69 -8.76
N GLU A 238 -14.20 19.41 -8.74
CA GLU A 238 -14.96 18.85 -9.86
C GLU A 238 -16.04 19.83 -10.35
N PHE A 239 -16.76 19.42 -11.40
CA PHE A 239 -17.89 20.15 -11.96
C PHE A 239 -19.19 19.33 -11.87
N ALA A 240 -20.26 19.99 -11.42
CA ALA A 240 -21.64 19.59 -11.65
C ALA A 240 -22.11 20.03 -13.06
N TYR A 241 -22.65 19.08 -13.82
CA TYR A 241 -23.07 19.30 -15.21
C TYR A 241 -24.58 19.57 -15.37
N GLU A 242 -24.92 20.44 -16.33
CA GLU A 242 -26.27 20.53 -16.91
C GLU A 242 -26.35 19.79 -18.24
N TYR A 243 -27.29 18.84 -18.34
CA TYR A 243 -27.45 17.98 -19.51
C TYR A 243 -28.92 17.84 -19.94
N ALA A 244 -29.14 17.68 -21.24
CA ALA A 244 -30.45 17.41 -21.83
C ALA A 244 -30.71 15.90 -21.89
N PHE A 245 -31.23 15.33 -20.80
CA PHE A 245 -31.48 13.89 -20.69
C PHE A 245 -32.57 13.37 -21.63
N ASP A 246 -33.53 14.22 -21.99
CA ASP A 246 -34.55 13.91 -22.98
C ASP A 246 -34.25 14.59 -24.33
N SER A 247 -34.00 13.76 -25.35
CA SER A 247 -33.73 14.19 -26.72
C SER A 247 -34.91 14.84 -27.44
N GLN A 248 -36.15 14.68 -26.95
CA GLN A 248 -37.35 15.27 -27.54
C GLN A 248 -37.63 16.67 -27.00
N THR A 249 -37.69 16.84 -25.67
CA THR A 249 -37.91 18.16 -25.04
C THR A 249 -36.65 19.02 -25.03
N LYS A 250 -35.46 18.41 -25.08
CA LYS A 250 -34.15 19.07 -24.89
C LYS A 250 -34.03 19.84 -23.57
N GLN A 251 -34.91 19.61 -22.60
CA GLN A 251 -34.87 20.32 -21.33
C GLN A 251 -33.58 19.95 -20.57
N ARG A 252 -32.78 20.96 -20.25
CA ARG A 252 -31.57 20.78 -19.43
C ARG A 252 -31.93 20.61 -17.97
N ARG A 253 -31.17 19.78 -17.26
CA ARG A 253 -31.30 19.52 -15.82
C ARG A 253 -29.94 19.28 -15.20
N GLY A 254 -29.82 19.53 -13.90
CA GLY A 254 -28.66 19.18 -13.11
C GLY A 254 -28.51 17.67 -13.02
N ALA A 255 -27.28 17.17 -13.21
CA ALA A 255 -27.05 15.74 -13.24
C ALA A 255 -27.33 15.05 -11.88
N LEU A 256 -27.11 15.75 -10.75
CA LEU A 256 -27.49 15.20 -9.45
C LEU A 256 -29.01 15.12 -9.33
N THR A 257 -29.72 16.21 -9.61
CA THR A 257 -31.18 16.28 -9.41
C THR A 257 -31.93 15.33 -10.34
N TYR A 258 -31.52 15.23 -11.60
CA TYR A 258 -32.13 14.28 -12.54
C TYR A 258 -32.04 12.84 -12.02
N TRP A 259 -30.83 12.38 -11.69
CA TRP A 259 -30.63 11.00 -11.23
C TRP A 259 -31.16 10.75 -9.82
N LEU A 260 -31.25 11.79 -8.98
CA LEU A 260 -31.92 11.77 -7.67
C LEU A 260 -33.41 11.48 -7.82
N LEU A 261 -34.12 12.29 -8.61
CA LEU A 261 -35.55 12.11 -8.82
C LEU A 261 -35.86 10.79 -9.53
N ASP A 262 -35.08 10.40 -10.55
CA ASP A 262 -35.20 9.11 -11.23
C ASP A 262 -35.05 7.92 -10.27
N SER A 263 -34.02 7.95 -9.41
CA SER A 263 -33.77 6.87 -8.45
C SER A 263 -34.83 6.80 -7.35
N LEU A 264 -35.30 7.96 -6.86
CA LEU A 264 -36.37 8.03 -5.87
C LEU A 264 -37.73 7.60 -6.44
N GLN A 265 -38.03 7.90 -7.70
CA GLN A 265 -39.27 7.46 -8.36
C GLN A 265 -39.31 5.95 -8.57
N GLN A 266 -38.16 5.32 -8.80
CA GLN A 266 -38.04 3.87 -9.02
C GLN A 266 -38.17 3.06 -7.72
N GLN A 267 -37.77 3.60 -6.56
CA GLN A 267 -37.85 2.91 -5.27
C GLN A 267 -37.83 3.91 -4.09
N THR A 268 -38.91 4.00 -3.31
CA THR A 268 -39.08 5.02 -2.24
C THR A 268 -38.92 4.51 -0.81
N SER A 269 -38.95 3.18 -0.58
CA SER A 269 -39.04 2.59 0.77
C SER A 269 -37.83 1.75 1.14
N GLY A 270 -37.29 1.94 2.34
CA GLY A 270 -36.25 1.08 2.93
C GLY A 270 -34.81 1.38 2.50
N LEU A 271 -34.59 2.39 1.64
CA LEU A 271 -33.26 2.88 1.29
C LEU A 271 -32.72 3.80 2.40
N THR A 272 -31.45 3.65 2.73
CA THR A 272 -30.65 4.65 3.45
C THR A 272 -30.16 5.75 2.50
N TYR A 273 -29.72 6.89 3.03
CA TYR A 273 -29.07 7.93 2.23
C TYR A 273 -27.75 7.43 1.61
N LYS A 274 -27.09 6.44 2.20
CA LYS A 274 -25.93 5.74 1.62
C LYS A 274 -26.32 4.88 0.41
N ASP A 275 -27.37 4.06 0.51
CA ASP A 275 -27.86 3.24 -0.62
C ASP A 275 -28.27 4.13 -1.80
N LEU A 276 -28.90 5.27 -1.50
CA LEU A 276 -29.24 6.28 -2.49
C LEU A 276 -27.98 6.89 -3.10
N HIS A 277 -27.02 7.36 -2.27
CA HIS A 277 -25.76 7.94 -2.74
C HIS A 277 -24.97 7.00 -3.66
N ASP A 278 -24.84 5.71 -3.32
CA ASP A 278 -24.12 4.74 -4.15
C ASP A 278 -24.78 4.57 -5.53
N ARG A 279 -26.13 4.55 -5.58
CA ARG A 279 -26.89 4.50 -6.83
C ARG A 279 -26.71 5.77 -7.67
N LEU A 280 -26.68 6.94 -7.02
CA LEU A 280 -26.41 8.22 -7.70
C LEU A 280 -24.99 8.28 -8.24
N ASN A 281 -24.00 7.87 -7.44
CA ASN A 281 -22.59 7.79 -7.82
C ASN A 281 -22.42 6.89 -9.06
N GLY A 282 -23.01 5.69 -9.06
CA GLY A 282 -22.97 4.78 -10.21
C GLY A 282 -23.61 5.36 -11.48
N LYS A 283 -24.83 5.91 -11.38
CA LYS A 283 -25.55 6.52 -12.52
C LYS A 283 -24.83 7.76 -13.06
N ILE A 284 -24.39 8.66 -12.19
CA ILE A 284 -23.73 9.92 -12.56
C ILE A 284 -22.34 9.65 -13.15
N ARG A 285 -21.47 8.87 -12.50
CA ARG A 285 -20.11 8.58 -13.03
C ARG A 285 -20.13 7.79 -14.34
N THR A 286 -21.18 7.02 -14.63
CA THR A 286 -21.36 6.31 -15.91
C THR A 286 -21.51 7.28 -17.09
N GLN A 287 -22.15 8.43 -16.90
CA GLN A 287 -22.39 9.43 -17.95
C GLN A 287 -21.44 10.64 -17.85
N PHE A 288 -21.03 11.00 -16.63
CA PHE A 288 -20.24 12.16 -16.27
C PHE A 288 -19.04 11.71 -15.41
N ALA A 289 -18.04 11.07 -16.03
CA ALA A 289 -16.90 10.47 -15.32
C ALA A 289 -16.08 11.46 -14.45
N GLN A 290 -16.24 12.77 -14.65
CA GLN A 290 -15.61 13.85 -13.86
C GLN A 290 -16.53 14.50 -12.81
N GLN A 291 -17.71 13.91 -12.56
CA GLN A 291 -18.63 14.34 -11.50
C GLN A 291 -18.84 13.20 -10.50
N THR A 292 -18.39 13.39 -9.27
CA THR A 292 -18.56 12.45 -8.15
C THR A 292 -19.47 13.07 -7.09
N PRO A 293 -20.71 12.59 -6.93
CA PRO A 293 -21.58 13.02 -5.84
C PRO A 293 -20.93 12.78 -4.47
N MET A 294 -21.12 13.71 -3.54
CA MET A 294 -20.70 13.55 -2.14
C MET A 294 -21.92 13.30 -1.24
N LEU A 295 -21.72 12.52 -0.19
CA LEU A 295 -22.64 12.34 0.93
C LEU A 295 -21.89 12.69 2.21
N MET A 296 -22.50 13.50 3.08
CA MET A 296 -21.97 13.86 4.40
C MET A 296 -23.08 13.72 5.45
N GLY A 297 -22.71 13.34 6.68
CA GLY A 297 -23.63 13.22 7.81
C GLY A 297 -24.31 11.85 7.92
N GLU A 298 -25.60 11.81 8.27
CA GLU A 298 -26.33 10.56 8.61
C GLU A 298 -26.65 9.65 7.39
N GLY A 299 -25.62 9.10 6.76
CA GLY A 299 -25.77 8.17 5.62
C GLY A 299 -26.55 6.89 5.94
N ASP A 300 -26.59 6.48 7.21
CA ASP A 300 -27.33 5.34 7.76
C ASP A 300 -28.84 5.61 7.95
N ARG A 301 -29.27 6.89 7.91
CA ARG A 301 -30.67 7.28 8.04
C ARG A 301 -31.47 6.90 6.79
N LEU A 302 -32.70 6.45 6.99
CA LEU A 302 -33.64 6.15 5.91
C LEU A 302 -34.02 7.44 5.15
N VAL A 303 -34.18 7.31 3.83
CA VAL A 303 -34.49 8.42 2.94
C VAL A 303 -35.89 8.98 3.24
N PHE A 304 -35.94 10.24 3.68
CA PHE A 304 -37.13 10.89 4.27
C PHE A 304 -37.75 10.08 5.43
N GLY A 305 -36.90 9.59 6.33
CA GLY A 305 -37.28 8.96 7.60
C GLY A 305 -36.41 9.46 8.76
N SER A 306 -36.86 9.20 9.99
CA SER A 306 -36.08 9.38 11.22
C SER A 306 -35.18 8.19 11.55
N ASP A 307 -35.59 7.00 11.11
CA ASP A 307 -34.97 5.75 11.53
C ASP A 307 -33.66 5.51 10.79
N ARG A 308 -32.71 4.88 11.46
CA ARG A 308 -31.44 4.42 10.89
C ARG A 308 -31.50 2.93 10.62
N ALA A 309 -30.74 2.47 9.63
CA ALA A 309 -30.61 1.06 9.29
C ALA A 309 -29.15 0.63 9.18
N ASP A 310 -28.85 -0.63 9.50
CA ASP A 310 -27.53 -1.21 9.29
C ASP A 310 -27.15 -1.15 7.80
N ILE A 311 -26.13 -0.36 7.48
CA ILE A 311 -25.49 -0.36 6.16
C ILE A 311 -24.70 -1.67 6.03
N GLN A 312 -25.15 -2.58 5.18
CA GLN A 312 -24.39 -3.79 4.86
C GLN A 312 -23.41 -3.53 3.71
N TYR A 313 -22.14 -3.89 3.93
CA TYR A 313 -21.08 -3.70 2.95
C TYR A 313 -21.28 -4.59 1.73
N SER A 314 -21.65 -3.97 0.62
CA SER A 314 -21.80 -4.58 -0.69
C SER A 314 -21.14 -3.71 -1.76
N ILE A 315 -20.92 -4.28 -2.94
CA ILE A 315 -20.28 -3.59 -4.07
C ILE A 315 -21.36 -3.23 -5.09
N PRO A 316 -21.52 -1.94 -5.46
CA PRO A 316 -22.53 -1.56 -6.43
C PRO A 316 -22.17 -2.04 -7.85
N VAL A 317 -23.19 -2.48 -8.58
CA VAL A 317 -23.15 -2.67 -10.04
C VAL A 317 -23.15 -1.29 -10.70
N LEU A 318 -22.04 -0.93 -11.33
CA LEU A 318 -21.82 0.35 -12.00
C LEU A 318 -22.50 0.40 -13.38
N THR A 319 -22.37 -0.65 -14.18
CA THR A 319 -22.97 -0.73 -15.51
C THR A 319 -23.45 -2.16 -15.82
N VAL A 320 -24.46 -2.26 -16.69
CA VAL A 320 -24.99 -3.52 -17.23
C VAL A 320 -25.06 -3.39 -18.76
N ASP A 321 -24.25 -4.14 -19.49
CA ASP A 321 -24.38 -4.32 -20.94
C ASP A 321 -25.29 -5.51 -21.21
N THR A 322 -26.59 -5.24 -21.42
CA THR A 322 -27.62 -6.25 -21.66
C THR A 322 -27.48 -6.97 -23.00
N VAL A 323 -26.67 -6.45 -23.94
CA VAL A 323 -26.43 -7.08 -25.25
C VAL A 323 -25.28 -8.08 -25.17
N LYS A 324 -24.22 -7.74 -24.44
CA LYS A 324 -23.07 -8.63 -24.19
C LYS A 324 -23.24 -9.52 -22.96
N ASN A 325 -24.24 -9.25 -22.12
CA ASN A 325 -24.48 -9.92 -20.84
C ASN A 325 -23.30 -9.74 -19.85
N ILE A 326 -22.75 -8.53 -19.80
CA ILE A 326 -21.57 -8.15 -18.99
C ILE A 326 -21.98 -7.10 -17.96
N VAL A 327 -21.42 -7.16 -16.75
CA VAL A 327 -21.58 -6.14 -15.71
C VAL A 327 -20.24 -5.62 -15.22
N LYS A 328 -20.22 -4.35 -14.80
CA LYS A 328 -19.07 -3.70 -14.15
C LYS A 328 -19.39 -3.45 -12.67
N LEU A 329 -18.44 -3.74 -11.77
CA LEU A 329 -18.55 -3.58 -10.33
C LEU A 329 -17.57 -2.51 -9.80
N GLU A 330 -17.93 -1.80 -8.73
CA GLU A 330 -17.02 -0.86 -8.02
C GLU A 330 -16.06 -1.58 -7.04
N ALA A 331 -15.39 -2.64 -7.52
CA ALA A 331 -14.28 -3.28 -6.82
C ALA A 331 -13.17 -3.65 -7.80
N GLY A 332 -11.92 -3.29 -7.50
CA GLY A 332 -10.77 -3.44 -8.40
C GLY A 332 -9.49 -3.93 -7.73
N GLN A 333 -8.37 -3.87 -8.45
CA GLN A 333 -7.08 -4.38 -7.97
C GLN A 333 -6.61 -3.74 -6.66
N SER A 334 -6.94 -2.46 -6.43
CA SER A 334 -6.58 -1.75 -5.21
C SER A 334 -7.20 -2.37 -3.95
N MET A 335 -8.32 -3.09 -4.10
CA MET A 335 -9.02 -3.81 -3.03
C MET A 335 -8.60 -5.29 -2.93
N GLY A 336 -7.50 -5.67 -3.59
CA GLY A 336 -6.98 -7.04 -3.61
C GLY A 336 -7.66 -7.98 -4.62
N LEU A 337 -8.53 -7.46 -5.48
CA LEU A 337 -9.24 -8.28 -6.46
C LEU A 337 -8.32 -8.76 -7.59
N ARG A 338 -8.49 -10.02 -8.01
CA ARG A 338 -7.80 -10.61 -9.18
C ARG A 338 -8.81 -11.33 -10.08
N LEU A 339 -8.35 -11.73 -11.27
CA LEU A 339 -9.13 -12.47 -12.25
C LEU A 339 -9.64 -13.81 -11.68
N GLY A 340 -10.84 -14.22 -12.11
CA GLY A 340 -11.51 -15.42 -11.64
C GLY A 340 -12.22 -15.30 -10.28
N ALA A 341 -12.22 -14.13 -9.65
CA ALA A 341 -13.09 -13.86 -8.51
C ALA A 341 -14.57 -13.87 -8.94
N GLU A 342 -15.47 -14.32 -8.07
CA GLU A 342 -16.91 -14.43 -8.37
C GLU A 342 -17.74 -13.66 -7.34
N PHE A 343 -18.78 -12.96 -7.81
CA PHE A 343 -19.74 -12.24 -6.98
C PHE A 343 -21.16 -12.72 -7.26
N ALA A 344 -21.96 -12.89 -6.21
CA ALA A 344 -23.40 -13.01 -6.34
C ALA A 344 -24.03 -11.61 -6.28
N ILE A 345 -24.95 -11.33 -7.22
CA ILE A 345 -25.66 -10.07 -7.35
C ILE A 345 -27.08 -10.25 -6.83
N TYR A 346 -27.56 -9.29 -6.05
CA TYR A 346 -28.85 -9.27 -5.39
C TYR A 346 -29.57 -7.93 -5.69
N PRO A 347 -30.90 -7.88 -5.52
CA PRO A 347 -31.64 -6.63 -5.64
C PRO A 347 -31.11 -5.55 -4.70
N ASN A 348 -31.01 -4.31 -5.18
CA ASN A 348 -30.74 -3.17 -4.30
C ASN A 348 -31.75 -3.11 -3.11
N GLY A 349 -31.24 -2.88 -1.91
CA GLY A 349 -31.99 -2.94 -0.66
C GLY A 349 -32.08 -4.33 -0.01
N THR A 350 -31.42 -5.34 -0.58
CA THR A 350 -31.26 -6.65 0.09
C THR A 350 -30.45 -6.51 1.38
N ARG A 351 -30.98 -7.06 2.49
CA ARG A 351 -30.35 -7.03 3.83
C ARG A 351 -30.06 -8.42 4.40
N ASP A 352 -30.39 -9.47 3.66
CA ASP A 352 -30.00 -10.84 3.99
C ASP A 352 -29.43 -11.50 2.73
N PHE A 353 -28.10 -11.49 2.63
CA PHE A 353 -27.38 -12.14 1.53
C PHE A 353 -27.22 -13.65 1.73
N SER A 354 -27.64 -14.22 2.87
CA SER A 354 -27.56 -15.67 3.10
C SER A 354 -28.61 -16.44 2.29
N ASN A 355 -29.78 -15.83 2.03
CA ASN A 355 -30.82 -16.40 1.19
C ASN A 355 -30.34 -16.50 -0.28
N LYS A 356 -30.21 -17.73 -0.80
CA LYS A 356 -29.74 -17.95 -2.18
C LYS A 356 -30.85 -17.73 -3.22
N ASP A 357 -32.11 -17.76 -2.82
CA ASP A 357 -33.26 -17.60 -3.72
C ASP A 357 -33.48 -16.13 -4.12
N ASP A 358 -32.97 -15.18 -3.34
CA ASP A 358 -33.02 -13.73 -3.63
C ASP A 358 -31.94 -13.27 -4.62
N ARG A 359 -31.07 -14.17 -5.10
CA ARG A 359 -30.02 -13.84 -6.07
C ARG A 359 -30.63 -13.45 -7.42
N LEU A 360 -30.12 -12.38 -8.01
CA LEU A 360 -30.38 -12.05 -9.41
C LEU A 360 -29.45 -12.85 -10.32
N ALA A 361 -28.14 -12.83 -10.05
CA ALA A 361 -27.14 -13.50 -10.87
C ALA A 361 -25.83 -13.81 -10.14
N ILE A 362 -24.92 -14.52 -10.81
CA ILE A 362 -23.49 -14.58 -10.48
C ILE A 362 -22.68 -13.96 -11.63
N VAL A 363 -21.70 -13.12 -11.29
CA VAL A 363 -20.69 -12.60 -12.21
C VAL A 363 -19.32 -13.16 -11.86
N LYS A 364 -18.52 -13.50 -12.88
CA LYS A 364 -17.13 -13.93 -12.75
C LYS A 364 -16.22 -12.89 -13.39
N ILE A 365 -15.24 -12.39 -12.65
CA ILE A 365 -14.36 -11.30 -13.10
C ILE A 365 -13.32 -11.79 -14.11
N ASP A 366 -13.40 -11.28 -15.34
CA ASP A 366 -12.46 -11.54 -16.43
C ASP A 366 -11.68 -10.30 -16.90
N GLU A 367 -12.08 -9.09 -16.45
CA GLU A 367 -11.35 -7.84 -16.64
C GLU A 367 -11.26 -7.05 -15.32
N LEU A 368 -10.09 -6.42 -15.08
CA LEU A 368 -9.80 -5.66 -13.85
C LEU A 368 -9.46 -4.22 -14.20
N GLY A 369 -10.01 -3.28 -13.44
CA GLY A 369 -9.54 -1.90 -13.31
C GLY A 369 -8.80 -1.68 -11.99
N SER A 370 -8.35 -0.44 -11.78
CA SER A 370 -7.71 -0.01 -10.53
C SER A 370 -8.67 -0.08 -9.33
N THR A 371 -9.85 0.54 -9.47
CA THR A 371 -10.92 0.64 -8.46
C THR A 371 -12.20 -0.12 -8.84
N SER A 372 -12.29 -0.63 -10.07
CA SER A 372 -13.46 -1.35 -10.59
C SER A 372 -13.05 -2.65 -11.29
N SER A 373 -14.01 -3.50 -11.65
CA SER A 373 -13.79 -4.75 -12.38
C SER A 373 -15.01 -5.09 -13.22
N GLN A 374 -14.88 -6.04 -14.14
CA GLN A 374 -15.93 -6.40 -15.08
C GLN A 374 -15.95 -7.91 -15.32
N GLY A 375 -17.12 -8.44 -15.66
CA GLY A 375 -17.30 -9.86 -15.98
C GLY A 375 -18.65 -10.20 -16.61
N PRO A 376 -18.78 -11.35 -17.29
CA PRO A 376 -20.05 -11.87 -17.76
C PRO A 376 -20.95 -12.38 -16.63
N LEU A 377 -22.27 -12.27 -16.81
CA LEU A 377 -23.26 -12.93 -15.94
C LEU A 377 -23.38 -14.41 -16.32
N GLU A 378 -22.83 -15.31 -15.50
CA GLU A 378 -22.73 -16.75 -15.81
C GLU A 378 -23.98 -17.56 -15.41
N ALA A 379 -24.68 -17.15 -14.35
CA ALA A 379 -25.90 -17.82 -13.88
C ALA A 379 -26.92 -16.77 -13.43
N ILE A 380 -28.15 -16.85 -13.95
CA ILE A 380 -29.25 -15.92 -13.65
C ILE A 380 -30.33 -16.70 -12.90
N PHE A 381 -30.73 -16.21 -11.72
CA PHE A 381 -31.65 -16.89 -10.80
C PHE A 381 -32.94 -16.08 -10.56
N GLY A 382 -32.86 -14.75 -10.61
CA GLY A 382 -33.95 -13.86 -10.20
C GLY A 382 -35.08 -13.71 -11.21
N GLN A 383 -36.25 -13.26 -10.72
CA GLN A 383 -37.43 -12.99 -11.57
C GLN A 383 -37.31 -11.71 -12.42
N ARG A 384 -36.29 -10.86 -12.16
CA ARG A 384 -35.95 -9.68 -12.95
C ARG A 384 -34.48 -9.69 -13.36
N ALA A 385 -34.15 -8.92 -14.38
CA ALA A 385 -32.75 -8.69 -14.77
C ALA A 385 -31.98 -7.90 -13.70
N VAL A 386 -30.65 -8.05 -13.73
CA VAL A 386 -29.70 -7.18 -13.02
C VAL A 386 -29.79 -5.76 -13.59
N ASP A 387 -29.79 -4.76 -12.72
CA ASP A 387 -29.86 -3.33 -13.06
C ASP A 387 -28.72 -2.55 -12.39
N VAL A 388 -28.48 -1.32 -12.85
CA VAL A 388 -27.46 -0.42 -12.30
C VAL A 388 -27.83 -0.01 -10.88
N GLY A 389 -26.88 -0.18 -9.96
CA GLY A 389 -27.07 0.01 -8.52
C GLY A 389 -27.63 -1.21 -7.79
N ASP A 390 -27.80 -2.37 -8.43
CA ASP A 390 -27.91 -3.64 -7.71
C ASP A 390 -26.61 -3.95 -6.96
N VAL A 391 -26.68 -4.82 -5.95
CA VAL A 391 -25.63 -5.01 -4.95
C VAL A 391 -24.96 -6.37 -5.10
N ALA A 392 -23.63 -6.38 -5.14
CA ALA A 392 -22.80 -7.56 -5.35
C ALA A 392 -21.99 -7.91 -4.10
N ILE A 393 -21.89 -9.20 -3.79
CA ILE A 393 -21.14 -9.75 -2.66
C ILE A 393 -20.18 -10.84 -3.12
N LEU A 394 -18.94 -10.82 -2.61
CA LEU A 394 -17.89 -11.75 -3.01
C LEU A 394 -18.22 -13.18 -2.54
N ILE A 395 -18.39 -14.10 -3.49
CA ILE A 395 -18.66 -15.53 -3.22
C ILE A 395 -17.48 -16.45 -3.57
N ALA A 396 -16.54 -16.03 -4.41
CA ALA A 396 -15.28 -16.75 -4.59
C ALA A 396 -14.10 -15.77 -4.70
N ALA A 397 -13.08 -15.96 -3.86
CA ALA A 397 -11.85 -15.18 -3.92
C ALA A 397 -10.83 -15.83 -4.87
N SER A 398 -9.99 -15.01 -5.49
CA SER A 398 -8.87 -15.50 -6.30
C SER A 398 -7.81 -16.23 -5.47
N THR A 399 -7.15 -17.22 -6.08
CA THR A 399 -6.24 -18.21 -5.43
C THR A 399 -5.15 -17.64 -4.52
N ASN A 400 -4.67 -16.42 -4.76
CA ASN A 400 -3.56 -15.83 -4.00
C ASN A 400 -3.96 -15.25 -2.63
N LEU A 401 -5.27 -15.21 -2.32
CA LEU A 401 -5.78 -14.84 -0.99
C LEU A 401 -6.03 -16.05 -0.08
N VAL A 402 -5.74 -17.27 -0.56
CA VAL A 402 -5.96 -18.51 0.20
C VAL A 402 -4.71 -18.84 1.02
N LYS A 403 -4.82 -18.83 2.35
CA LYS A 403 -3.70 -19.10 3.25
C LYS A 403 -3.59 -20.60 3.55
N LYS A 404 -2.39 -21.13 3.35
CA LYS A 404 -2.07 -22.54 3.66
C LYS A 404 -1.98 -22.72 5.18
N VAL A 405 -2.71 -23.68 5.74
CA VAL A 405 -2.72 -23.99 7.18
C VAL A 405 -2.19 -25.40 7.40
N GLN A 406 -1.20 -25.54 8.28
CA GLN A 406 -0.71 -26.84 8.75
C GLN A 406 -1.26 -27.11 10.16
N LEU A 407 -1.59 -28.36 10.47
CA LEU A 407 -1.94 -28.80 11.82
C LEU A 407 -0.80 -29.66 12.39
N LEU A 408 -0.34 -29.34 13.60
CA LEU A 408 0.72 -30.07 14.31
C LEU A 408 0.22 -30.60 15.67
N PRO A 409 -0.07 -31.89 15.80
CA PRO A 409 -0.29 -32.51 17.11
C PRO A 409 1.05 -32.70 17.84
N GLN A 410 1.06 -32.57 19.18
CA GLN A 410 2.20 -33.05 19.96
C GLN A 410 2.06 -34.56 20.16
N GLU A 411 3.18 -35.30 20.08
CA GLU A 411 3.17 -36.78 20.10
C GLU A 411 2.82 -37.40 21.49
N ALA A 412 2.17 -36.65 22.39
CA ALA A 412 2.04 -36.99 23.80
C ALA A 412 0.60 -37.15 24.33
N PHE A 413 -0.44 -36.62 23.67
CA PHE A 413 -1.80 -36.57 24.24
C PHE A 413 -2.90 -36.92 23.22
N ALA A 414 -3.81 -37.82 23.61
CA ALA A 414 -4.91 -38.27 22.75
C ALA A 414 -5.98 -37.18 22.53
N ASP A 415 -6.30 -36.41 23.58
CA ASP A 415 -7.25 -35.29 23.53
C ASP A 415 -6.87 -34.21 22.47
N GLU A 416 -5.58 -34.05 22.17
CA GLU A 416 -5.09 -33.08 21.16
C GLU A 416 -5.47 -33.49 19.73
N MET A 417 -5.44 -34.80 19.46
CA MET A 417 -5.81 -35.34 18.14
C MET A 417 -7.28 -35.13 17.83
N GLU A 418 -8.16 -35.19 18.83
CA GLU A 418 -9.61 -34.97 18.68
C GLU A 418 -9.91 -33.50 18.37
N GLY A 419 -9.33 -32.56 19.14
CA GLY A 419 -9.49 -31.13 18.89
C GLY A 419 -8.93 -30.66 17.53
N LEU A 420 -7.77 -31.18 17.12
CA LEU A 420 -7.20 -30.88 15.80
C LEU A 420 -7.97 -31.52 14.63
N GLN A 421 -8.60 -32.68 14.83
CA GLN A 421 -9.49 -33.28 13.82
C GLN A 421 -10.76 -32.44 13.58
N GLU A 422 -11.32 -31.83 14.63
CA GLU A 422 -12.45 -30.91 14.47
C GLU A 422 -12.04 -29.67 13.66
N VAL A 423 -10.88 -29.06 13.98
CA VAL A 423 -10.30 -27.95 13.18
C VAL A 423 -10.06 -28.38 11.72
N GLN A 424 -9.53 -29.58 11.50
CA GLN A 424 -9.30 -30.14 10.16
C GLN A 424 -10.58 -30.19 9.33
N SER A 425 -11.69 -30.64 9.93
CA SER A 425 -12.99 -30.74 9.26
C SER A 425 -13.53 -29.38 8.81
N LEU A 426 -13.35 -28.34 9.63
CA LEU A 426 -13.81 -26.98 9.37
C LEU A 426 -12.93 -26.24 8.35
N LEU A 427 -11.60 -26.48 8.35
CA LEU A 427 -10.68 -25.95 7.35
C LEU A 427 -11.03 -26.41 5.93
N GLY A 428 -11.43 -27.68 5.76
CA GLY A 428 -11.81 -28.23 4.45
C GLY A 428 -13.07 -27.60 3.83
N MET A 429 -13.84 -26.82 4.60
CA MET A 429 -15.03 -26.12 4.14
C MET A 429 -14.80 -24.62 3.89
N ASN A 430 -13.59 -24.11 4.10
CA ASN A 430 -13.29 -22.68 4.08
C ASN A 430 -12.66 -22.24 2.73
N PRO A 431 -13.22 -21.23 2.04
CA PRO A 431 -12.72 -20.78 0.73
C PRO A 431 -11.40 -19.97 0.81
N ARG A 432 -10.97 -19.54 2.00
CA ARG A 432 -9.78 -18.70 2.23
C ARG A 432 -8.66 -19.40 2.96
N LEU A 433 -8.87 -20.65 3.38
CA LEU A 433 -7.85 -21.46 4.04
C LEU A 433 -7.72 -22.79 3.29
N THR A 434 -6.51 -23.29 3.13
CA THR A 434 -6.28 -24.65 2.60
C THR A 434 -5.41 -25.42 3.55
N LEU A 435 -5.91 -26.55 4.02
CA LEU A 435 -5.13 -27.50 4.80
C LEU A 435 -4.00 -28.06 3.93
N VAL A 436 -2.78 -28.09 4.46
CA VAL A 436 -1.62 -28.69 3.80
C VAL A 436 -0.96 -29.76 4.68
N GLU A 437 -0.26 -30.70 4.04
CA GLU A 437 0.37 -31.83 4.73
C GLU A 437 1.51 -31.37 5.65
N SER A 438 1.75 -32.14 6.73
CA SER A 438 2.77 -31.80 7.71
C SER A 438 4.17 -31.81 7.10
N GLY A 439 4.89 -30.68 7.24
CA GLY A 439 6.21 -30.47 6.65
C GLY A 439 6.20 -29.74 5.30
N THR A 440 5.03 -29.36 4.77
CA THR A 440 4.92 -28.46 3.62
C THR A 440 4.89 -26.98 4.05
N PRO A 441 5.34 -26.03 3.20
CA PRO A 441 5.27 -24.60 3.52
C PRO A 441 3.83 -24.10 3.75
N SER A 442 3.55 -23.70 4.98
CA SER A 442 2.27 -23.11 5.42
C SER A 442 2.43 -21.63 5.79
N HIS A 443 1.36 -20.86 5.64
CA HIS A 443 1.30 -19.49 6.16
C HIS A 443 1.01 -19.46 7.66
N TYR A 444 0.22 -20.42 8.15
CA TYR A 444 -0.09 -20.61 9.56
C TYR A 444 0.09 -22.05 9.97
N THR A 445 0.58 -22.27 11.19
CA THR A 445 0.59 -23.58 11.84
C THR A 445 -0.27 -23.53 13.08
N VAL A 446 -1.23 -24.45 13.23
CA VAL A 446 -2.00 -24.60 14.47
C VAL A 446 -1.41 -25.77 15.27
N ALA A 447 -1.14 -25.52 16.55
CA ALA A 447 -0.75 -26.52 17.51
C ALA A 447 -1.62 -26.41 18.77
N VAL A 448 -1.46 -27.36 19.69
CA VAL A 448 -1.99 -27.29 21.06
C VAL A 448 -0.80 -27.24 22.01
N ASN A 449 -0.88 -26.41 23.04
CA ASN A 449 0.17 -26.28 24.05
C ASN A 449 -0.08 -27.14 25.29
N ALA A 450 0.90 -27.18 26.20
CA ALA A 450 0.84 -28.00 27.42
C ALA A 450 -0.32 -27.64 28.39
N ASN A 451 -1.00 -26.50 28.20
CA ASN A 451 -2.18 -26.11 28.97
C ASN A 451 -3.51 -26.56 28.32
N GLY A 452 -3.46 -27.21 27.15
CA GLY A 452 -4.64 -27.56 26.36
C GLY A 452 -5.26 -26.36 25.63
N GLU A 453 -4.44 -25.34 25.33
CA GLU A 453 -4.83 -24.13 24.59
C GLU A 453 -4.28 -24.20 23.16
N PHE A 454 -5.08 -23.75 22.18
CA PHE A 454 -4.65 -23.67 20.79
C PHE A 454 -3.69 -22.49 20.59
N GLU A 455 -2.58 -22.76 19.89
CA GLU A 455 -1.62 -21.75 19.46
C GLU A 455 -1.62 -21.68 17.93
N ILE A 456 -1.66 -20.46 17.39
CA ILE A 456 -1.46 -20.21 15.96
C ILE A 456 -0.09 -19.58 15.80
N CYS A 457 0.77 -20.25 15.03
CA CYS A 457 2.08 -19.73 14.65
C CYS A 457 2.07 -19.20 13.21
N ASP A 458 2.98 -18.28 12.93
CA ASP A 458 3.27 -17.79 11.59
C ASP A 458 4.09 -18.79 10.74
N GLN A 459 4.51 -18.37 9.54
CA GLN A 459 5.35 -19.15 8.63
C GLN A 459 6.76 -19.44 9.18
N ALA A 460 7.26 -18.64 10.15
CA ALA A 460 8.52 -18.90 10.85
C ALA A 460 8.37 -19.87 12.04
N GLY A 461 7.13 -20.25 12.38
CA GLY A 461 6.81 -21.09 13.54
C GLY A 461 6.76 -20.31 14.86
N VAL A 462 6.75 -18.98 14.81
CA VAL A 462 6.62 -18.10 15.99
C VAL A 462 5.14 -17.96 16.32
N VAL A 463 4.77 -18.14 17.59
CA VAL A 463 3.39 -17.95 18.06
C VAL A 463 2.98 -16.50 17.79
N ILE A 464 1.91 -16.31 17.04
CA ILE A 464 1.38 -14.99 16.68
C ILE A 464 0.93 -14.29 17.99
N PRO A 465 1.42 -13.08 18.27
CA PRO A 465 1.10 -12.39 19.51
C PRO A 465 -0.37 -11.93 19.56
N ASN A 466 -0.81 -11.51 20.74
CA ASN A 466 -2.08 -10.80 20.95
C ASN A 466 -3.36 -11.60 20.59
N LEU A 467 -3.27 -12.93 20.39
CA LEU A 467 -4.42 -13.82 20.17
C LEU A 467 -5.18 -14.13 21.46
N ARG A 468 -5.67 -13.10 22.15
CA ARG A 468 -6.35 -13.20 23.46
C ARG A 468 -7.88 -13.11 23.33
N PRO A 469 -8.65 -13.83 24.18
CA PRO A 469 -8.20 -14.82 25.17
C PRO A 469 -7.64 -16.10 24.51
N PRO A 470 -6.84 -16.94 25.19
CA PRO A 470 -6.46 -18.23 24.61
C PRO A 470 -7.71 -19.13 24.44
N VAL A 471 -7.81 -19.85 23.31
CA VAL A 471 -8.90 -20.80 23.06
C VAL A 471 -8.53 -22.15 23.63
N ARG A 472 -9.29 -22.66 24.60
CA ARG A 472 -9.07 -23.97 25.22
C ARG A 472 -9.77 -25.06 24.44
N MET A 473 -9.11 -26.18 24.18
CA MET A 473 -9.71 -27.30 23.43
C MET A 473 -11.06 -27.78 23.99
N LYS A 474 -11.26 -27.66 25.31
CA LYS A 474 -12.46 -28.15 26.01
C LYS A 474 -13.56 -27.09 26.17
N GLU A 475 -13.40 -25.91 25.57
CA GLU A 475 -14.45 -24.88 25.56
C GLU A 475 -15.44 -25.09 24.39
N PRO A 476 -16.70 -24.66 24.51
CA PRO A 476 -17.66 -24.78 23.43
C PRO A 476 -17.20 -24.07 22.15
N ASN A 477 -17.31 -24.75 21.01
CA ASN A 477 -16.94 -24.26 19.68
C ASN A 477 -15.45 -23.89 19.52
N ALA A 478 -14.55 -24.48 20.32
CA ALA A 478 -13.11 -24.19 20.29
C ALA A 478 -12.51 -24.26 18.88
N ALA A 479 -12.72 -25.36 18.16
CA ALA A 479 -12.22 -25.55 16.80
C ALA A 479 -12.75 -24.50 15.81
N ARG A 480 -14.00 -24.08 15.98
CA ARG A 480 -14.62 -23.05 15.13
C ARG A 480 -13.96 -21.70 15.35
N LYS A 481 -13.78 -21.27 16.61
CA LYS A 481 -13.05 -20.03 16.94
C LYS A 481 -11.64 -19.99 16.35
N VAL A 482 -10.91 -21.11 16.40
CA VAL A 482 -9.57 -21.21 15.80
C VAL A 482 -9.62 -20.97 14.29
N VAL A 483 -10.59 -21.56 13.58
CA VAL A 483 -10.77 -21.32 12.14
C VAL A 483 -11.19 -19.88 11.86
N ASP A 484 -12.08 -19.28 12.66
CA ASP A 484 -12.48 -17.88 12.48
C ASP A 484 -11.31 -16.92 12.71
N ARG A 485 -10.46 -17.17 13.72
CA ARG A 485 -9.19 -16.42 13.91
C ARG A 485 -8.21 -16.59 12.75
N LEU A 486 -8.08 -17.79 12.18
CA LEU A 486 -7.25 -18.01 10.99
C LEU A 486 -7.77 -17.24 9.78
N VAL A 487 -9.09 -17.13 9.60
CA VAL A 487 -9.70 -16.29 8.56
C VAL A 487 -9.42 -14.81 8.83
N HIS A 488 -9.53 -14.37 10.08
CA HIS A 488 -9.24 -13.00 10.50
C HIS A 488 -7.78 -12.60 10.22
N LEU A 489 -6.83 -13.44 10.64
CA LEU A 489 -5.40 -13.27 10.36
C LEU A 489 -5.10 -13.31 8.86
N ALA A 490 -5.76 -14.20 8.11
CA ALA A 490 -5.63 -14.28 6.66
C ALA A 490 -6.07 -12.97 5.98
N MET A 491 -7.18 -12.37 6.43
CA MET A 491 -7.62 -11.05 5.95
C MET A 491 -6.68 -9.93 6.37
N TYR A 492 -6.21 -9.95 7.61
CA TYR A 492 -5.34 -8.91 8.16
C TYR A 492 -4.03 -8.83 7.37
N HIS A 493 -3.31 -9.96 7.26
CA HIS A 493 -2.04 -10.01 6.54
C HIS A 493 -2.21 -9.93 5.02
N ALA A 494 -3.38 -10.27 4.45
CA ALA A 494 -3.66 -9.95 3.05
C ALA A 494 -3.72 -8.44 2.82
N THR A 495 -4.36 -7.68 3.72
CA THR A 495 -4.39 -6.22 3.66
C THR A 495 -3.02 -5.60 3.93
N GLU A 496 -2.27 -6.13 4.90
CA GLU A 496 -0.88 -5.71 5.18
C GLU A 496 0.03 -5.90 3.97
N ALA A 497 -0.08 -7.04 3.27
CA ALA A 497 0.73 -7.36 2.08
C ALA A 497 0.20 -6.77 0.75
N LEU A 498 -0.99 -6.14 0.75
CA LEU A 498 -1.63 -5.63 -0.48
C LEU A 498 -0.91 -4.39 -1.02
N ASP A 499 -0.10 -4.55 -2.06
CA ASP A 499 0.62 -3.43 -2.68
C ASP A 499 0.54 -3.46 -4.21
N ASN A 500 0.85 -2.32 -4.84
CA ASN A 500 0.99 -2.20 -6.28
C ASN A 500 2.44 -2.42 -6.70
N PHE A 501 2.80 -3.67 -6.92
CA PHE A 501 4.16 -4.08 -7.31
C PHE A 501 4.60 -3.64 -8.71
N ASP A 502 3.74 -2.99 -9.52
CA ASP A 502 4.12 -2.47 -10.84
C ASP A 502 4.97 -1.20 -10.72
N LYS A 503 6.29 -1.40 -10.79
CA LYS A 503 7.29 -0.33 -10.77
C LYS A 503 7.27 0.57 -12.01
N ASN A 504 6.48 0.23 -13.04
CA ASN A 504 6.23 1.07 -14.22
C ASN A 504 4.95 1.93 -14.08
N SER A 505 4.19 1.77 -12.99
CA SER A 505 3.05 2.65 -12.69
C SER A 505 3.50 4.11 -12.61
N PRO A 506 2.83 5.05 -13.30
CA PRO A 506 3.08 6.49 -13.14
C PRO A 506 2.93 7.00 -11.70
N MET A 507 2.21 6.26 -10.84
CA MET A 507 2.04 6.57 -9.42
C MET A 507 3.09 5.94 -8.50
N PHE A 508 3.98 5.06 -9.01
CA PHE A 508 5.02 4.42 -8.20
C PHE A 508 5.94 5.47 -7.55
N GLY A 509 6.05 5.44 -6.22
CA GLY A 509 6.83 6.41 -5.44
C GLY A 509 6.32 7.86 -5.48
N LYS A 510 5.12 8.12 -6.04
CA LYS A 510 4.54 9.47 -6.12
C LYS A 510 3.79 9.91 -4.88
N ILE A 511 3.43 8.97 -4.02
CA ILE A 511 2.93 9.27 -2.68
C ILE A 511 4.07 9.04 -1.70
N GLN A 512 4.33 10.04 -0.88
CA GLN A 512 5.27 9.97 0.24
C GLN A 512 4.49 10.03 1.54
N VAL A 513 4.88 9.19 2.49
CA VAL A 513 4.25 9.08 3.82
C VAL A 513 5.35 9.10 4.85
N SER A 514 5.23 9.95 5.87
CA SER A 514 6.21 10.08 6.93
C SER A 514 5.57 10.54 8.23
N TRP A 515 6.23 10.26 9.35
CA TRP A 515 5.85 10.85 10.64
C TRP A 515 6.62 12.16 10.85
N LEU A 516 5.92 13.25 11.14
CA LEU A 516 6.53 14.56 11.42
C LEU A 516 7.16 14.63 12.81
N GLY A 517 6.53 13.98 13.80
CA GLY A 517 6.93 14.02 15.20
C GLY A 517 5.78 13.64 16.14
N LYS A 518 5.96 13.94 17.42
CA LYS A 518 5.04 13.64 18.53
C LYS A 518 4.76 14.86 19.42
N LEU A 519 3.72 14.77 20.24
CA LEU A 519 3.42 15.70 21.34
C LEU A 519 2.73 14.99 22.51
N GLN A 520 3.06 15.38 23.74
CA GLN A 520 2.42 14.83 24.94
C GLN A 520 0.94 15.22 25.06
N ASN A 521 0.62 16.49 24.80
CA ASN A 521 -0.71 17.07 24.93
C ASN A 521 -1.05 17.81 23.62
N TYR A 522 -2.20 17.49 23.02
CA TYR A 522 -2.70 18.13 21.81
C TYR A 522 -4.22 17.91 21.71
N ASP A 523 -5.03 18.99 21.71
CA ASP A 523 -6.49 18.89 21.69
C ASP A 523 -7.04 18.71 20.26
N LEU A 524 -8.10 17.90 20.08
CA LEU A 524 -8.68 17.66 18.76
C LEU A 524 -9.08 18.94 18.01
N ALA A 525 -9.45 19.99 18.74
CA ALA A 525 -9.77 21.31 18.20
C ALA A 525 -8.55 22.18 17.80
N ASP A 526 -7.34 21.88 18.27
CA ASP A 526 -6.15 22.71 18.03
C ASP A 526 -5.62 22.56 16.59
N PRO A 527 -5.16 23.66 15.94
CA PRO A 527 -4.44 23.61 14.67
C PRO A 527 -3.25 22.64 14.72
N ILE A 528 -2.96 21.98 13.60
CA ILE A 528 -1.78 21.12 13.50
C ILE A 528 -0.52 21.98 13.73
N PRO A 529 0.35 21.65 14.70
CA PRO A 529 1.51 22.45 15.02
C PRO A 529 2.50 22.51 13.86
N GLU A 530 3.03 23.70 13.56
CA GLU A 530 4.15 23.86 12.60
C GLU A 530 5.44 23.18 13.09
N VAL A 531 5.58 22.99 14.40
CA VAL A 531 6.73 22.32 15.05
C VAL A 531 6.21 21.31 16.07
N VAL A 532 6.67 20.07 15.93
CA VAL A 532 6.39 18.94 16.83
C VAL A 532 7.70 18.37 17.36
N GLU A 533 7.66 17.58 18.43
CA GLU A 533 8.87 16.94 18.97
C GLU A 533 9.35 15.85 17.98
N PRO A 534 10.58 15.90 17.46
CA PRO A 534 11.07 14.87 16.56
C PRO A 534 11.26 13.55 17.31
N PHE A 535 11.05 12.42 16.62
CA PHE A 535 11.39 11.11 17.17
C PHE A 535 12.90 11.00 17.36
N SER A 536 13.31 10.37 18.47
CA SER A 536 14.73 10.10 18.75
C SER A 536 15.37 9.20 17.68
N GLU A 537 14.59 8.29 17.10
CA GLU A 537 14.96 7.42 16.00
C GLU A 537 13.89 7.52 14.88
N PRO A 538 14.07 8.43 13.89
CA PRO A 538 13.05 8.65 12.86
C PRO A 538 12.74 7.44 11.97
N GLY A 539 13.68 6.49 11.84
CA GLY A 539 13.49 5.24 11.10
C GLY A 539 12.74 4.15 11.86
N ASN A 540 12.66 4.24 13.20
CA ASN A 540 11.87 3.36 14.04
C ASN A 540 11.15 4.19 15.11
N PRO A 541 10.15 4.99 14.72
CA PRO A 541 9.51 5.94 15.62
C PRO A 541 8.74 5.16 16.70
N ALA A 542 8.93 5.61 17.93
CA ALA A 542 8.26 5.08 19.10
C ALA A 542 7.52 6.20 19.84
N ILE A 543 6.51 5.82 20.62
CA ILE A 543 5.81 6.68 21.59
C ILE A 543 5.54 5.97 22.91
N GLU A 544 5.32 6.76 23.96
CA GLU A 544 4.61 6.30 25.16
C GLU A 544 3.10 6.40 24.94
N GLU A 545 2.35 5.49 25.57
CA GLU A 545 0.89 5.50 25.52
C GLU A 545 0.32 6.87 25.94
N GLY A 546 -0.54 7.42 25.10
CA GLY A 546 -1.16 8.72 25.31
C GLY A 546 -0.46 9.89 24.60
N GLU A 547 0.76 9.74 24.08
CA GLU A 547 1.35 10.73 23.17
C GLU A 547 0.58 10.76 21.84
N TRP A 548 0.46 11.95 21.25
CA TRP A 548 -0.03 12.16 19.89
C TRP A 548 1.13 12.11 18.90
N ILE A 549 0.88 11.63 17.68
CA ILE A 549 1.83 11.64 16.55
C ILE A 549 1.17 12.20 15.29
N PHE A 550 1.97 12.60 14.31
CA PHE A 550 1.51 13.34 13.14
C PHE A 550 1.98 12.69 11.83
N LEU A 551 1.07 12.07 11.09
CA LEU A 551 1.31 11.46 9.78
C LEU A 551 1.19 12.52 8.69
N ASN A 552 2.28 12.82 7.97
CA ASN A 552 2.24 13.63 6.76
C ASN A 552 2.16 12.72 5.52
N ILE A 553 1.23 13.04 4.62
CA ILE A 553 1.06 12.39 3.33
C ILE A 553 1.19 13.45 2.24
N GLN A 554 2.15 13.29 1.33
CA GLN A 554 2.45 14.23 0.26
C GLN A 554 2.18 13.61 -1.10
N ASN A 555 1.40 14.33 -1.92
CA ASN A 555 1.10 13.95 -3.29
C ASN A 555 2.10 14.62 -4.27
N ASN A 556 3.09 13.86 -4.72
CA ASN A 556 4.04 14.25 -5.78
C ASN A 556 3.61 13.75 -7.17
N PHE A 557 2.37 13.31 -7.35
CA PHE A 557 1.78 13.02 -8.65
C PHE A 557 1.31 14.32 -9.32
N SER A 558 1.17 14.30 -10.65
CA SER A 558 0.77 15.46 -11.46
C SER A 558 -0.75 15.73 -11.45
N ARG A 559 -1.53 14.94 -10.71
CA ARG A 559 -2.99 15.03 -10.59
C ARG A 559 -3.38 14.89 -9.11
N ALA A 560 -4.58 15.36 -8.77
CA ALA A 560 -5.19 15.04 -7.49
C ALA A 560 -5.35 13.51 -7.33
N VAL A 561 -5.25 13.03 -6.08
CA VAL A 561 -5.35 11.61 -5.73
C VAL A 561 -6.28 11.42 -4.54
N ASN A 562 -6.97 10.29 -4.51
CA ASN A 562 -7.91 9.89 -3.48
C ASN A 562 -7.22 8.96 -2.51
N VAL A 563 -7.05 9.40 -1.28
CA VAL A 563 -6.27 8.74 -0.24
C VAL A 563 -7.15 8.17 0.84
N VAL A 564 -6.83 6.96 1.27
CA VAL A 564 -7.40 6.31 2.45
C VAL A 564 -6.27 5.83 3.35
N VAL A 565 -6.43 6.03 4.65
CA VAL A 565 -5.47 5.59 5.65
C VAL A 565 -6.12 4.55 6.55
N LEU A 566 -5.56 3.33 6.53
CA LEU A 566 -5.91 2.25 7.43
C LEU A 566 -4.85 2.17 8.54
N ASN A 567 -5.26 2.05 9.80
CA ASN A 567 -4.38 1.58 10.87
C ASN A 567 -4.64 0.09 11.10
N LEU A 568 -3.60 -0.71 10.88
CA LEU A 568 -3.57 -2.14 11.17
C LEU A 568 -2.96 -2.27 12.56
N GLN A 569 -3.81 -2.52 13.55
CA GLN A 569 -3.49 -2.46 14.97
C GLN A 569 -3.01 -3.80 15.52
N SER A 570 -2.20 -3.73 16.57
CA SER A 570 -1.70 -4.90 17.30
C SER A 570 -2.78 -5.83 17.91
N ASP A 571 -4.05 -5.41 18.03
CA ASP A 571 -5.19 -6.25 18.44
C ASP A 571 -5.91 -6.94 17.26
N TRP A 572 -5.32 -6.85 16.06
CA TRP A 572 -5.83 -7.35 14.78
C TRP A 572 -7.04 -6.56 14.23
N GLU A 573 -7.35 -5.37 14.75
CA GLU A 573 -8.27 -4.43 14.10
C GLU A 573 -7.63 -3.83 12.82
N ILE A 574 -8.38 -3.74 11.73
CA ILE A 574 -8.04 -2.88 10.59
C ILE A 574 -9.07 -1.77 10.50
N LYS A 575 -8.67 -0.62 11.01
CA LYS A 575 -9.51 0.55 11.14
C LYS A 575 -9.20 1.56 10.04
N GLN A 576 -10.21 1.97 9.27
CA GLN A 576 -10.07 3.18 8.46
C GLN A 576 -10.01 4.38 9.41
N VAL A 577 -8.88 5.09 9.42
CA VAL A 577 -8.67 6.27 10.25
C VAL A 577 -8.89 7.55 9.45
N GLN A 578 -8.67 7.51 8.12
CA GLN A 578 -8.96 8.63 7.22
C GLN A 578 -9.59 8.13 5.90
N PRO A 579 -10.71 8.73 5.46
CA PRO A 579 -11.58 9.63 6.23
C PRO A 579 -12.11 8.94 7.49
N ALA A 580 -12.29 9.73 8.56
CA ALA A 580 -12.86 9.27 9.82
C ALA A 580 -14.40 9.11 9.75
N ASP A 581 -15.04 9.72 8.75
CA ASP A 581 -16.49 9.70 8.56
C ASP A 581 -17.01 8.40 7.88
N PRO A 582 -18.04 7.74 8.46
CA PRO A 582 -18.78 6.67 7.81
C PRO A 582 -19.57 7.06 6.54
N GLY A 583 -19.76 8.33 6.20
CA GLY A 583 -20.25 8.77 4.88
C GLY A 583 -19.19 8.76 3.79
N SER A 584 -18.00 9.30 4.07
CA SER A 584 -16.90 9.47 3.10
C SER A 584 -16.04 8.20 2.87
N ASN A 585 -15.63 7.99 1.62
CA ASN A 585 -14.83 6.83 1.22
C ASN A 585 -13.31 7.11 1.10
N PHE A 586 -12.90 8.38 0.92
CA PHE A 586 -11.51 8.80 0.74
C PHE A 586 -11.37 10.32 0.95
N ASN A 587 -10.15 10.79 1.24
CA ASN A 587 -9.79 12.21 1.25
C ASN A 587 -9.00 12.56 -0.01
N THR A 588 -9.28 13.69 -0.67
CA THR A 588 -8.54 14.10 -1.87
C THR A 588 -7.32 14.96 -1.51
N ILE A 589 -6.15 14.65 -2.08
CA ILE A 589 -4.94 15.48 -1.99
C ILE A 589 -4.58 15.98 -3.38
N ASP A 590 -4.57 17.30 -3.57
CA ASP A 590 -4.20 17.92 -4.85
C ASP A 590 -2.71 17.72 -5.21
N ALA A 591 -2.40 17.87 -6.50
CA ALA A 591 -1.04 17.74 -7.03
C ALA A 591 -0.07 18.72 -6.35
N GLY A 592 1.04 18.20 -5.82
CA GLY A 592 2.04 19.00 -5.10
C GLY A 592 1.61 19.51 -3.72
N LYS A 593 0.49 19.02 -3.17
CA LYS A 593 0.06 19.31 -1.80
C LYS A 593 0.40 18.17 -0.84
N SER A 594 0.41 18.48 0.44
CA SER A 594 0.44 17.49 1.51
C SER A 594 -0.69 17.73 2.51
N VAL A 595 -1.02 16.68 3.24
CA VAL A 595 -1.96 16.66 4.36
C VAL A 595 -1.25 16.09 5.57
N THR A 596 -1.55 16.63 6.75
CA THR A 596 -1.13 16.02 8.02
C THR A 596 -2.37 15.51 8.75
N TYR A 597 -2.29 14.27 9.21
CA TYR A 597 -3.30 13.60 10.03
C TYR A 597 -2.68 13.19 11.36
N PRO A 598 -3.20 13.65 12.50
CA PRO A 598 -2.70 13.23 13.79
C PRO A 598 -3.37 11.94 14.27
N PHE A 599 -2.59 11.11 14.92
CA PHE A 599 -2.98 9.82 15.47
C PHE A 599 -2.70 9.80 16.97
N LYS A 600 -3.49 9.02 17.71
CA LYS A 600 -3.21 8.67 19.10
C LYS A 600 -3.29 7.15 19.24
N PRO A 601 -2.20 6.42 18.91
CA PRO A 601 -2.15 4.98 19.11
C PRO A 601 -2.33 4.62 20.60
N SER A 602 -2.90 3.45 20.85
CA SER A 602 -3.15 2.90 22.19
C SER A 602 -2.40 1.60 22.40
N LEU A 603 -2.12 1.27 23.66
CA LEU A 603 -1.47 0.01 24.03
C LEU A 603 -2.55 -1.08 24.18
N VAL A 604 -2.27 -2.30 23.73
CA VAL A 604 -3.19 -3.44 23.95
C VAL A 604 -3.14 -3.85 25.42
N GLU A 605 -4.31 -4.06 26.04
CA GLU A 605 -4.41 -4.34 27.48
C GLU A 605 -3.56 -5.56 27.89
N GLY A 606 -2.70 -5.37 28.90
CA GLY A 606 -1.81 -6.41 29.41
C GLY A 606 -0.48 -6.58 28.65
N TYR A 607 -0.17 -5.70 27.70
CA TYR A 607 1.14 -5.64 27.02
C TYR A 607 1.96 -4.44 27.48
N LEU A 608 3.29 -4.55 27.41
CA LEU A 608 4.23 -3.46 27.73
C LEU A 608 4.62 -2.64 26.49
N GLN A 609 4.50 -3.24 25.31
CA GLN A 609 4.84 -2.65 24.01
C GLN A 609 4.03 -3.31 22.89
N THR A 610 3.62 -2.53 21.90
CA THR A 610 2.91 -2.96 20.67
C THR A 610 3.47 -2.25 19.43
N VAL A 611 3.13 -2.75 18.23
CA VAL A 611 3.50 -2.13 16.95
C VAL A 611 2.27 -2.02 16.07
N ASP A 612 1.99 -0.81 15.60
CA ASP A 612 0.91 -0.53 14.66
C ASP A 612 1.49 -0.25 13.26
N VAL A 613 0.78 -0.68 12.21
CA VAL A 613 1.15 -0.44 10.81
C VAL A 613 0.11 0.48 10.18
N VAL A 614 0.51 1.72 9.88
CA VAL A 614 -0.34 2.69 9.19
C VAL A 614 -0.12 2.59 7.69
N LYS A 615 -1.14 2.14 6.99
CA LYS A 615 -1.12 1.89 5.55
C LYS A 615 -1.96 2.90 4.79
N VAL A 616 -1.34 3.53 3.81
CA VAL A 616 -1.91 4.59 2.99
C VAL A 616 -2.12 4.05 1.59
N PHE A 617 -3.37 4.02 1.14
CA PHE A 617 -3.74 3.74 -0.24
C PHE A 617 -4.00 5.05 -0.98
N ALA A 618 -3.61 5.14 -2.24
CA ALA A 618 -3.93 6.28 -3.10
C ALA A 618 -4.36 5.82 -4.50
N ALA A 619 -5.43 6.39 -5.04
CA ALA A 619 -5.93 6.10 -6.39
C ALA A 619 -6.35 7.36 -7.14
N ILE A 620 -6.40 7.31 -8.48
CA ILE A 620 -6.94 8.40 -9.32
C ILE A 620 -8.46 8.42 -9.23
N ASP A 621 -9.09 7.24 -9.43
CA ASP A 621 -10.53 7.03 -9.24
C ASP A 621 -10.91 6.99 -7.76
N SER A 622 -12.21 7.04 -7.47
CA SER A 622 -12.81 6.81 -6.15
C SER A 622 -12.58 5.38 -5.67
N PRO A 623 -11.74 5.09 -4.66
CA PRO A 623 -11.66 3.75 -4.09
C PRO A 623 -12.63 3.63 -2.90
N ASN A 624 -13.10 2.41 -2.64
CA ASN A 624 -13.80 2.06 -1.41
C ASN A 624 -13.05 0.90 -0.72
N PHE A 625 -12.17 1.22 0.21
CA PHE A 625 -11.34 0.21 0.89
C PHE A 625 -11.98 -0.41 2.13
N ARG A 626 -13.26 -0.13 2.43
CA ARG A 626 -13.93 -0.67 3.64
C ARG A 626 -14.06 -2.20 3.64
N LEU A 627 -13.95 -2.84 2.47
CA LEU A 627 -13.82 -4.29 2.34
C LEU A 627 -12.56 -4.87 3.02
N LEU A 628 -11.53 -4.03 3.24
CA LEU A 628 -10.28 -4.37 3.91
C LEU A 628 -10.35 -4.17 5.43
N SER A 629 -11.39 -3.51 5.94
CA SER A 629 -11.56 -3.25 7.38
C SER A 629 -11.95 -4.52 8.15
N LEU A 630 -11.46 -4.61 9.39
CA LEU A 630 -11.69 -5.69 10.34
C LEU A 630 -11.93 -5.12 11.73
N PRO A 631 -12.82 -5.70 12.56
CA PRO A 631 -12.86 -5.39 13.99
C PRO A 631 -11.59 -5.93 14.68
N ALA A 632 -11.40 -5.59 15.96
CA ALA A 632 -10.45 -6.31 16.81
C ALA A 632 -10.76 -7.81 16.88
N LEU A 633 -9.76 -8.64 17.17
CA LEU A 633 -9.90 -10.10 17.20
C LEU A 633 -11.04 -10.57 18.12
N ASP A 634 -11.80 -11.57 17.66
CA ASP A 634 -12.97 -12.17 18.33
C ASP A 634 -14.11 -11.20 18.70
N GLN A 635 -14.01 -9.91 18.35
CA GLN A 635 -15.15 -9.01 18.45
C GLN A 635 -16.07 -9.23 17.24
N PRO A 636 -17.41 -9.20 17.43
CA PRO A 636 -18.33 -9.18 16.30
C PRO A 636 -18.01 -7.93 15.45
N ARG A 637 -18.18 -8.04 14.12
CA ARG A 637 -18.00 -6.86 13.26
C ARG A 637 -18.94 -5.77 13.74
N LEU A 638 -18.38 -4.60 14.06
CA LEU A 638 -19.17 -3.41 14.38
C LEU A 638 -19.97 -3.01 13.14
N SER A 639 -21.23 -3.43 13.08
CA SER A 639 -22.23 -2.51 12.57
C SER A 639 -22.30 -1.35 13.57
N LEU A 640 -22.45 -0.12 13.05
CA LEU A 640 -22.65 1.07 13.87
C LEU A 640 -24.10 1.10 14.39
N GLY A 641 -24.50 0.08 15.16
CA GLY A 641 -25.86 -0.07 15.69
C GLY A 641 -26.22 -1.49 16.09
N SER A 642 -25.98 -1.87 17.34
CA SER A 642 -26.30 -3.22 17.83
C SER A 642 -27.81 -3.53 17.81
N ARG A 643 -28.22 -4.63 17.16
CA ARG A 643 -28.76 -5.82 17.87
C ARG A 643 -29.00 -7.08 17.00
N THR A 644 -28.33 -8.16 17.43
CA THR A 644 -28.67 -9.59 17.26
C THR A 644 -28.76 -10.21 15.87
N GLY A 645 -27.88 -11.20 15.61
CA GLY A 645 -28.01 -12.20 14.55
C GLY A 645 -27.12 -11.91 13.33
N ASP A 646 -25.83 -12.29 13.41
CA ASP A 646 -24.79 -11.93 12.44
C ASP A 646 -25.09 -12.45 11.00
N PRO A 647 -25.49 -11.57 10.06
CA PRO A 647 -25.76 -11.96 8.67
C PRO A 647 -24.48 -12.14 7.85
N LEU A 648 -23.34 -11.65 8.36
CA LEU A 648 -22.04 -11.70 7.70
C LEU A 648 -21.30 -13.00 8.03
N GLU A 649 -21.41 -13.51 9.26
CA GLU A 649 -21.06 -14.91 9.54
C GLU A 649 -21.96 -15.88 8.76
N ALA A 650 -23.27 -15.59 8.65
CA ALA A 650 -24.18 -16.39 7.83
C ALA A 650 -23.78 -16.35 6.33
N LEU A 651 -23.36 -15.19 5.82
CA LEU A 651 -22.82 -15.04 4.47
C LEU A 651 -21.50 -15.83 4.28
N LEU A 652 -20.55 -15.70 5.21
CA LEU A 652 -19.27 -16.42 5.17
C LEU A 652 -19.48 -17.95 5.30
N ALA A 653 -20.52 -18.41 6.00
CA ALA A 653 -20.93 -19.81 6.07
C ALA A 653 -21.64 -20.30 4.79
N ALA A 654 -22.44 -19.44 4.14
CA ALA A 654 -23.20 -19.78 2.92
C ALA A 654 -22.33 -19.96 1.66
N VAL A 655 -21.07 -19.52 1.70
CA VAL A 655 -20.07 -19.58 0.61
C VAL A 655 -19.39 -20.97 0.46
N SER A 656 -19.75 -21.94 1.28
CA SER A 656 -19.17 -23.30 1.36
C SER A 656 -19.47 -24.26 0.17
N GLY A 657 -19.50 -23.79 -1.08
CA GLY A 657 -19.96 -24.59 -2.23
C GLY A 657 -19.22 -24.39 -3.57
N ALA A 658 -18.50 -25.44 -3.98
CA ALA A 658 -17.90 -25.72 -5.30
C ALA A 658 -16.61 -24.98 -5.70
N ALA A 659 -15.65 -25.75 -6.21
CA ALA A 659 -14.38 -25.28 -6.78
C ALA A 659 -14.44 -25.29 -8.32
N PRO A 660 -14.06 -24.20 -9.03
CA PRO A 660 -14.05 -24.17 -10.49
C PRO A 660 -12.77 -24.78 -11.11
N SER A 661 -12.94 -25.52 -12.22
CA SER A 661 -11.84 -26.11 -13.00
C SER A 661 -11.52 -25.30 -14.27
N SER A 662 -10.25 -24.90 -14.43
CA SER A 662 -9.53 -24.58 -15.68
C SER A 662 -10.06 -23.49 -16.63
N ARG A 663 -9.26 -22.44 -16.89
CA ARG A 663 -8.44 -22.24 -18.12
C ARG A 663 -7.81 -20.84 -18.18
N ASN A 664 -6.80 -20.69 -19.03
CA ASN A 664 -6.06 -19.43 -19.23
C ASN A 664 -6.97 -18.26 -19.62
N ILE A 665 -6.81 -17.13 -18.93
CA ILE A 665 -7.37 -15.82 -19.28
C ILE A 665 -6.19 -14.88 -19.51
N ASN A 666 -6.24 -14.08 -20.58
CA ASN A 666 -5.15 -13.20 -20.99
C ASN A 666 -5.53 -11.74 -20.66
N PRO A 667 -4.84 -11.04 -19.74
CA PRO A 667 -5.27 -9.73 -19.26
C PRO A 667 -5.05 -8.60 -20.28
N ALA A 668 -5.95 -7.62 -20.31
CA ALA A 668 -5.82 -6.41 -21.11
C ALA A 668 -5.40 -5.19 -20.27
N ARG A 669 -4.33 -4.52 -20.72
CA ARG A 669 -3.87 -3.14 -20.45
C ARG A 669 -4.00 -2.54 -19.02
N TYR A 670 -2.94 -2.76 -18.24
CA TYR A 670 -2.36 -1.84 -17.24
C TYR A 670 -3.25 -1.14 -16.18
N PRO A 671 -4.06 -1.86 -15.40
CA PRO A 671 -4.86 -1.27 -14.29
C PRO A 671 -3.99 -0.76 -13.13
N SER A 672 -2.73 -1.17 -13.09
CA SER A 672 -1.70 -0.77 -12.14
C SER A 672 -1.27 0.70 -12.27
N GLN A 673 -1.62 1.41 -13.34
CA GLN A 673 -1.15 2.79 -13.56
C GLN A 673 -1.87 3.85 -12.71
N GLU A 674 -2.96 3.50 -12.03
CA GLU A 674 -3.91 4.46 -11.44
C GLU A 674 -4.08 4.33 -9.92
N TRP A 675 -3.25 3.52 -9.25
CA TRP A 675 -3.22 3.43 -7.79
C TRP A 675 -1.81 3.11 -7.27
N THR A 676 -1.57 3.30 -5.98
CA THR A 676 -0.35 2.91 -5.27
C THR A 676 -0.62 2.77 -3.77
N THR A 677 0.32 2.17 -3.02
CA THR A 677 0.29 2.20 -1.55
C THR A 677 1.61 2.69 -0.96
N GLN A 678 1.57 3.05 0.32
CA GLN A 678 2.72 3.30 1.19
C GLN A 678 2.38 2.83 2.59
N GLN A 679 3.39 2.52 3.41
CA GLN A 679 3.17 2.15 4.80
C GLN A 679 4.27 2.66 5.71
N VAL A 680 3.90 3.02 6.94
CA VAL A 680 4.81 3.40 8.01
C VAL A 680 4.44 2.64 9.29
N ARG A 681 5.41 2.41 10.16
CA ARG A 681 5.21 1.71 11.44
C ARG A 681 5.35 2.69 12.60
N ILE A 682 4.72 2.38 13.74
CA ILE A 682 4.92 3.07 15.01
C ILE A 682 4.94 2.06 16.15
N THR A 683 5.90 2.20 17.06
CA THR A 683 5.97 1.40 18.29
C THR A 683 5.32 2.16 19.45
N VAL A 684 4.44 1.52 20.22
CA VAL A 684 3.77 2.11 21.39
C VAL A 684 4.24 1.38 22.65
N SER A 685 4.63 2.09 23.70
CA SER A 685 5.12 1.52 24.96
C SER A 685 4.41 2.10 26.18
N HIS A 686 4.34 1.34 27.28
CA HIS A 686 3.81 1.85 28.55
C HIS A 686 4.67 3.03 29.09
N PRO A 687 4.06 4.09 29.65
CA PRO A 687 4.80 5.25 30.16
C PRO A 687 5.88 4.88 31.19
N GLY A 688 7.06 5.49 31.06
CA GLY A 688 8.18 5.34 31.99
C GLY A 688 9.24 4.28 31.63
N LEU A 689 9.01 3.46 30.59
CA LEU A 689 9.99 2.44 30.14
C LEU A 689 11.19 3.03 29.35
N ARG A 690 11.14 4.31 28.96
CA ARG A 690 12.13 4.93 28.06
C ARG A 690 13.52 5.21 28.64
N ASN A 691 13.71 5.14 29.95
CA ASN A 691 14.92 5.69 30.61
C ASN A 691 16.06 4.69 30.87
N THR A 692 16.03 3.51 30.25
CA THR A 692 17.14 2.54 30.35
C THR A 692 17.93 2.44 29.04
N ARG A 693 19.01 3.21 28.93
CA ARG A 693 20.10 2.83 28.01
C ARG A 693 20.66 1.49 28.50
N ASN A 694 20.79 0.53 27.58
CA ASN A 694 21.09 -0.89 27.81
C ASN A 694 19.93 -1.69 28.44
N PHE A 695 18.96 -2.08 27.60
CA PHE A 695 18.30 -3.39 27.73
C PHE A 695 18.36 -4.10 26.38
N GLU A 696 18.75 -5.37 26.41
CA GLU A 696 18.56 -6.30 25.28
C GLU A 696 17.06 -6.51 25.02
N PRO A 697 16.65 -6.94 23.80
CA PRO A 697 15.26 -7.33 23.55
C PRO A 697 14.81 -8.38 24.56
N MET A 698 13.77 -8.05 25.33
CA MET A 698 13.38 -8.74 26.55
C MET A 698 12.81 -10.15 26.31
N THR A 699 13.72 -11.12 26.19
CA THR A 699 13.48 -12.54 26.44
C THR A 699 13.81 -12.95 27.89
N GLY A 700 14.21 -12.00 28.74
CA GLY A 700 14.86 -12.26 30.03
C GLY A 700 14.01 -12.27 31.31
N ILE A 701 12.87 -11.59 31.39
CA ILE A 701 12.12 -11.42 32.66
C ILE A 701 10.90 -12.35 32.77
N VAL A 702 11.19 -13.64 32.89
CA VAL A 702 10.41 -14.60 33.71
C VAL A 702 11.33 -15.43 34.63
N LEU A 703 12.66 -15.34 34.48
CA LEU A 703 13.64 -16.16 35.22
C LEU A 703 14.04 -15.61 36.60
N GLY A 704 13.50 -14.46 37.02
CA GLY A 704 13.88 -13.81 38.29
C GLY A 704 13.16 -14.31 39.55
N THR A 705 12.02 -15.02 39.44
CA THR A 705 11.10 -15.24 40.58
C THR A 705 10.75 -16.69 40.87
N ILE A 706 11.39 -17.66 40.20
CA ILE A 706 11.17 -19.11 40.41
C ILE A 706 12.46 -19.83 40.88
N ALA A 707 13.61 -19.14 40.88
CA ALA A 707 14.90 -19.72 41.29
C ALA A 707 15.03 -20.02 42.80
N GLU A 708 14.20 -19.43 43.67
CA GLU A 708 14.21 -19.70 45.12
C GLU A 708 13.20 -20.77 45.57
N SER A 709 12.40 -21.35 44.65
CA SER A 709 11.29 -22.28 44.99
C SER A 709 11.53 -23.75 44.61
N MET A 710 12.68 -24.12 44.02
CA MET A 710 12.97 -25.50 43.60
C MET A 710 14.32 -26.02 44.11
N ALA A 711 14.70 -25.66 45.34
CA ALA A 711 15.88 -26.21 46.02
C ALA A 711 15.58 -27.50 46.83
N ASP A 712 14.30 -27.84 47.03
CA ASP A 712 13.86 -29.07 47.69
C ASP A 712 13.25 -30.06 46.69
N ILE A 713 13.38 -31.36 46.99
CA ILE A 713 12.99 -32.53 46.18
C ILE A 713 14.04 -32.95 45.11
N VAL A 714 15.18 -33.45 45.60
CA VAL A 714 15.96 -34.51 44.93
C VAL A 714 16.18 -35.67 45.89
N HIS A 715 15.35 -36.72 45.78
CA HIS A 715 15.65 -38.02 46.37
C HIS A 715 15.20 -39.18 45.47
N ASP A 716 16.21 -40.00 45.13
CA ASP A 716 16.19 -41.42 44.72
C ASP A 716 16.64 -41.75 43.28
N PRO A 717 17.93 -42.14 43.09
CA PRO A 717 18.46 -42.59 41.81
C PRO A 717 18.44 -44.13 41.67
N ALA A 718 17.26 -44.72 41.43
CA ALA A 718 17.13 -46.18 41.32
C ALA A 718 16.08 -46.69 40.30
N THR A 719 16.41 -46.69 39.00
CA THR A 719 16.09 -47.83 38.07
C THR A 719 16.69 -47.64 36.66
N LEU A 720 17.73 -48.43 36.32
CA LEU A 720 18.19 -48.66 34.94
C LEU A 720 17.52 -49.92 34.35
N GLY A 721 17.18 -49.96 33.04
CA GLY A 721 16.79 -51.25 32.45
C GLY A 721 16.32 -51.39 30.99
N LYS A 722 17.16 -51.08 29.99
CA LYS A 722 17.24 -51.76 28.66
C LYS A 722 15.97 -51.96 27.77
N SER A 723 15.97 -51.37 26.58
CA SER A 723 15.90 -52.09 25.29
C SER A 723 16.27 -51.17 24.10
N THR A 724 16.51 -51.73 22.91
CA THR A 724 17.31 -51.11 21.84
C THR A 724 16.55 -50.92 20.51
N ARG A 725 17.04 -49.97 19.68
CA ARG A 725 16.86 -49.78 18.22
C ARG A 725 15.67 -48.95 17.70
N SER A 726 15.99 -47.68 17.45
CA SER A 726 15.94 -47.05 16.11
C SER A 726 14.61 -46.97 15.36
N THR A 727 13.95 -45.81 15.48
CA THR A 727 13.46 -45.05 14.32
C THR A 727 13.64 -43.56 14.67
N ILE A 728 14.43 -42.82 13.88
CA ILE A 728 14.64 -41.38 14.10
C ILE A 728 13.63 -40.65 13.22
N ILE A 729 12.50 -40.28 13.83
CA ILE A 729 11.55 -39.30 13.29
C ILE A 729 11.88 -37.98 13.96
N THR A 730 12.23 -36.96 13.18
CA THR A 730 12.65 -35.67 13.74
C THR A 730 11.47 -34.73 13.88
N THR A 731 10.72 -34.85 14.98
CA THR A 731 9.75 -33.84 15.41
C THR A 731 10.47 -32.50 15.66
N ARG A 732 10.13 -31.44 14.88
CA ARG A 732 10.68 -30.08 15.10
C ARG A 732 10.06 -29.48 16.37
N ARG A 733 10.82 -29.43 17.46
CA ARG A 733 10.51 -28.65 18.67
C ARG A 733 10.75 -27.15 18.43
N ILE A 734 10.12 -26.33 19.26
CA ILE A 734 10.44 -24.90 19.43
C ILE A 734 11.97 -24.72 19.59
N PRO A 735 12.60 -23.75 18.91
CA PRO A 735 14.00 -23.44 19.13
C PRO A 735 14.22 -22.89 20.54
N THR A 736 14.93 -23.65 21.36
CA THR A 736 15.54 -23.15 22.61
C THR A 736 16.56 -22.05 22.30
N ILE A 737 16.99 -21.29 23.31
CA ILE A 737 18.07 -20.27 23.17
C ILE A 737 19.30 -20.85 22.42
N ALA A 738 19.66 -22.10 22.71
CA ALA A 738 20.73 -22.82 22.02
C ALA A 738 20.50 -23.04 20.51
N GLN A 739 19.26 -23.18 20.05
CA GLN A 739 18.89 -23.31 18.63
C GLN A 739 18.84 -21.96 17.91
N SER A 740 18.43 -20.87 18.57
CA SER A 740 18.62 -19.52 18.02
C SER A 740 20.09 -19.17 17.90
N GLU A 741 20.91 -19.47 18.92
CA GLU A 741 22.38 -19.36 18.84
C GLU A 741 22.97 -20.27 17.74
N GLU A 742 22.40 -21.45 17.51
CA GLU A 742 22.82 -22.32 16.40
C GLU A 742 22.51 -21.69 15.04
N LEU A 743 21.32 -21.10 14.86
CA LEU A 743 20.97 -20.38 13.63
C LEU A 743 21.88 -19.17 13.40
N PHE A 744 22.13 -18.34 14.43
CA PHE A 744 23.06 -17.21 14.30
C PHE A 744 24.48 -17.67 13.94
N ARG A 745 25.01 -18.70 14.60
CA ARG A 745 26.31 -19.30 14.24
C ARG A 745 26.34 -19.88 12.82
N ASN A 746 25.22 -20.45 12.36
CA ASN A 746 25.07 -20.96 11.00
C ASN A 746 25.05 -19.82 9.96
N VAL A 747 24.40 -18.68 10.27
CA VAL A 747 24.44 -17.46 9.45
C VAL A 747 25.84 -16.86 9.41
N GLU A 748 26.50 -16.67 10.56
CA GLU A 748 27.89 -16.18 10.61
C GLU A 748 28.85 -17.06 9.80
N LYS A 749 28.76 -18.39 9.98
CA LYS A 749 29.58 -19.36 9.24
C LYS A 749 29.30 -19.31 7.74
N LEU A 750 28.04 -19.17 7.34
CA LEU A 750 27.67 -19.03 5.93
C LEU A 750 28.23 -17.74 5.33
N VAL A 751 28.15 -16.61 6.04
CA VAL A 751 28.71 -15.32 5.59
C VAL A 751 30.24 -15.37 5.50
N GLN A 752 30.92 -16.00 6.45
CA GLN A 752 32.37 -16.21 6.39
C GLN A 752 32.77 -17.09 5.20
N GLY A 753 32.13 -18.25 5.03
CA GLY A 753 32.34 -19.14 3.89
C GLY A 753 32.03 -18.48 2.55
N GLN A 754 31.02 -17.61 2.52
CA GLN A 754 30.65 -16.82 1.35
C GLN A 754 31.71 -15.77 1.00
N ASN A 755 32.27 -15.06 1.97
CA ASN A 755 33.35 -14.11 1.73
C ASN A 755 34.63 -14.82 1.27
N ALA A 756 34.95 -16.00 1.84
CA ALA A 756 36.04 -16.85 1.36
C ALA A 756 35.81 -17.33 -0.10
N PHE A 757 34.60 -17.80 -0.42
CA PHE A 757 34.21 -18.15 -1.79
C PHE A 757 34.35 -16.95 -2.75
N SER A 758 33.94 -15.76 -2.34
CA SER A 758 34.01 -14.52 -3.13
C SER A 758 35.42 -14.23 -3.63
N PHE A 759 36.41 -14.26 -2.75
CA PHE A 759 37.80 -13.97 -3.12
C PHE A 759 38.45 -15.13 -3.90
N ARG A 760 38.13 -16.40 -3.57
CA ARG A 760 38.60 -17.54 -4.36
C ARG A 760 38.09 -17.46 -5.80
N LEU A 761 36.80 -17.15 -5.99
CA LEU A 761 36.21 -17.03 -7.31
C LEU A 761 36.79 -15.86 -8.10
N LEU A 762 36.93 -14.68 -7.48
CA LEU A 762 37.59 -13.54 -8.11
C LEU A 762 39.02 -13.91 -8.55
N ASN A 763 39.77 -14.66 -7.74
CA ASN A 763 41.14 -15.09 -8.05
C ASN A 763 41.23 -16.17 -9.14
N ALA A 764 40.24 -17.05 -9.28
CA ALA A 764 40.18 -18.01 -10.39
C ALA A 764 39.90 -17.31 -11.73
N ILE A 765 38.96 -16.35 -11.74
CA ILE A 765 38.59 -15.59 -12.93
C ILE A 765 39.74 -14.64 -13.35
N ALA A 766 40.32 -13.92 -12.39
CA ALA A 766 41.36 -12.91 -12.61
C ALA A 766 42.75 -13.54 -12.79
N SER A 767 42.93 -14.36 -13.83
CA SER A 767 44.24 -14.92 -14.17
C SER A 767 45.25 -13.81 -14.54
N PRO A 768 46.58 -13.98 -14.35
CA PRO A 768 47.59 -12.93 -14.60
C PRO A 768 47.65 -12.37 -16.03
N SER A 769 47.06 -13.06 -17.02
CA SER A 769 46.94 -12.57 -18.40
C SER A 769 45.68 -11.74 -18.65
N THR A 770 44.75 -11.65 -17.70
CA THR A 770 43.46 -10.95 -17.87
C THR A 770 43.65 -9.44 -17.89
N GLN A 771 43.31 -8.81 -19.01
CA GLN A 771 43.43 -7.34 -19.20
C GLN A 771 42.10 -6.59 -19.03
N GLU A 772 40.99 -7.31 -18.95
CA GLU A 772 39.63 -6.76 -18.92
C GLU A 772 39.17 -6.44 -17.49
N ASN A 773 38.16 -5.57 -17.37
CA ASN A 773 37.47 -5.34 -16.10
C ASN A 773 36.72 -6.61 -15.68
N ILE A 774 36.79 -6.95 -14.40
CA ILE A 774 36.00 -8.03 -13.81
C ILE A 774 35.08 -7.40 -12.77
N PHE A 775 33.79 -7.70 -12.85
CA PHE A 775 32.84 -7.33 -11.81
C PHE A 775 31.83 -8.46 -11.62
N ILE A 776 31.81 -9.07 -10.45
CA ILE A 776 30.98 -10.24 -10.15
C ILE A 776 30.09 -9.95 -8.94
N ALA A 777 29.01 -10.73 -8.80
CA ALA A 777 28.12 -10.71 -7.65
C ALA A 777 28.19 -12.06 -6.91
N PRO A 778 29.21 -12.30 -6.06
CA PRO A 778 29.47 -13.63 -5.51
C PRO A 778 28.32 -14.18 -4.68
N LEU A 779 27.56 -13.32 -3.98
CA LEU A 779 26.41 -13.75 -3.18
C LEU A 779 25.33 -14.38 -4.07
N SER A 780 25.10 -13.77 -5.22
CA SER A 780 24.13 -14.24 -6.22
C SER A 780 24.58 -15.58 -6.82
N ILE A 781 25.87 -15.71 -7.16
CA ILE A 781 26.45 -16.97 -7.65
C ILE A 781 26.37 -18.08 -6.59
N ALA A 782 26.60 -17.75 -5.32
CA ALA A 782 26.51 -18.73 -4.23
C ALA A 782 25.07 -19.19 -3.97
N ILE A 783 24.08 -18.29 -4.08
CA ILE A 783 22.65 -18.66 -4.10
C ILE A 783 22.37 -19.62 -5.26
N ALA A 784 22.86 -19.31 -6.46
CA ALA A 784 22.73 -20.18 -7.63
C ALA A 784 23.35 -21.57 -7.40
N LEU A 785 24.50 -21.67 -6.72
CA LEU A 785 25.12 -22.94 -6.32
C LEU A 785 24.33 -23.67 -5.22
N LEU A 786 23.74 -22.96 -4.26
CA LEU A 786 22.87 -23.53 -3.23
C LEU A 786 21.57 -24.11 -3.83
N MET A 787 21.05 -23.51 -4.90
CA MET A 787 19.94 -24.09 -5.67
C MET A 787 20.36 -25.43 -6.28
N ILE A 788 21.53 -25.50 -6.93
CA ILE A 788 22.08 -26.76 -7.46
C ILE A 788 22.34 -27.80 -6.36
N LEU A 789 22.77 -27.36 -5.17
CA LEU A 789 22.98 -28.21 -4.01
C LEU A 789 21.69 -28.89 -3.52
N ASN A 790 20.54 -28.20 -3.64
CA ASN A 790 19.21 -28.72 -3.28
C ASN A 790 18.64 -29.72 -4.29
N VAL A 791 18.94 -29.57 -5.59
CA VAL A 791 18.57 -30.56 -6.62
C VAL A 791 19.55 -31.73 -6.73
N SER A 792 20.76 -31.60 -6.17
CA SER A 792 21.77 -32.66 -6.19
C SER A 792 21.42 -33.85 -5.30
N LYS A 793 21.71 -35.07 -5.77
CA LYS A 793 21.57 -36.32 -4.99
C LYS A 793 22.35 -36.25 -3.67
N THR A 794 21.67 -36.51 -2.55
CA THR A 794 22.27 -36.49 -1.20
C THR A 794 23.41 -37.48 -1.07
N GLY A 795 24.54 -37.04 -0.50
CA GLY A 795 25.76 -37.84 -0.35
C GLY A 795 26.59 -38.01 -1.62
N SER A 796 26.16 -37.44 -2.76
CA SER A 796 26.93 -37.50 -4.01
C SER A 796 28.27 -36.75 -3.89
N PRO A 797 29.29 -37.15 -4.68
CA PRO A 797 30.53 -36.38 -4.78
C PRO A 797 30.28 -34.91 -5.20
N THR A 798 29.34 -34.65 -6.11
CA THR A 798 28.93 -33.30 -6.51
C THR A 798 28.48 -32.46 -5.32
N GLN A 799 27.59 -33.00 -4.48
CA GLN A 799 27.10 -32.32 -3.28
C GLN A 799 28.25 -32.03 -2.30
N LEU A 800 29.13 -33.01 -2.05
CA LEU A 800 30.25 -32.87 -1.11
C LEU A 800 31.34 -31.90 -1.58
N SER A 801 31.52 -31.74 -2.89
CA SER A 801 32.43 -30.76 -3.48
C SER A 801 31.82 -29.35 -3.49
N MET A 802 30.51 -29.18 -3.73
CA MET A 802 29.86 -27.87 -3.60
C MET A 802 29.80 -27.39 -2.13
N LEU A 803 29.54 -28.29 -1.18
CA LEU A 803 29.68 -27.99 0.26
C LEU A 803 31.10 -27.59 0.66
N GLN A 804 32.13 -28.05 -0.07
CA GLN A 804 33.51 -27.60 0.13
C GLN A 804 33.75 -26.22 -0.50
N LEU A 805 33.22 -25.98 -1.70
CA LEU A 805 33.37 -24.73 -2.44
C LEU A 805 32.74 -23.53 -1.71
N LEU A 806 31.60 -23.74 -1.06
CA LEU A 806 30.90 -22.75 -0.23
C LEU A 806 31.35 -22.76 1.24
N GLU A 807 32.34 -23.58 1.61
CA GLU A 807 32.85 -23.83 2.98
C GLU A 807 31.80 -24.27 4.02
N ALA A 808 30.61 -24.61 3.53
CA ALA A 808 29.42 -25.11 4.22
C ALA A 808 29.56 -26.51 4.88
N ARG A 809 30.76 -27.10 4.91
CA ARG A 809 30.98 -28.46 5.45
C ARG A 809 30.54 -28.56 6.91
N GLY A 810 29.82 -29.63 7.23
CA GLY A 810 29.26 -29.88 8.55
C GLY A 810 27.90 -29.22 8.82
N MET A 811 27.36 -28.45 7.87
CA MET A 811 25.96 -28.02 7.89
C MET A 811 25.11 -28.97 7.04
N THR A 812 23.86 -29.20 7.45
CA THR A 812 22.85 -29.89 6.65
C THR A 812 22.29 -28.96 5.57
N LEU A 813 21.72 -29.53 4.49
CA LEU A 813 20.96 -28.76 3.49
C LEU A 813 19.96 -27.81 4.14
N ARG A 814 19.17 -28.32 5.08
CA ARG A 814 18.18 -27.53 5.83
C ARG A 814 18.80 -26.33 6.54
N GLN A 815 19.87 -26.53 7.31
CA GLN A 815 20.56 -25.42 8.01
C GLN A 815 21.14 -24.40 7.03
N LEU A 816 21.58 -24.83 5.84
CA LEU A 816 22.07 -23.93 4.79
C LEU A 816 20.96 -23.13 4.14
N ASN A 817 19.82 -23.75 3.83
CA ASN A 817 18.65 -23.07 3.29
C ASN A 817 18.10 -22.06 4.31
N GLU A 818 17.93 -22.47 5.56
CA GLU A 818 17.46 -21.62 6.66
C GLU A 818 18.42 -20.43 6.89
N ALA A 819 19.74 -20.67 6.97
CA ALA A 819 20.72 -19.59 7.14
C ALA A 819 20.84 -18.66 5.92
N ALA A 820 20.79 -19.20 4.70
CA ALA A 820 20.87 -18.40 3.47
C ALA A 820 19.65 -17.50 3.31
N TYR A 821 18.45 -18.04 3.57
CA TYR A 821 17.22 -17.26 3.58
C TYR A 821 17.27 -16.17 4.64
N THR A 822 17.60 -16.49 5.91
CA THR A 822 17.70 -15.48 6.98
C THR A 822 18.69 -14.35 6.64
N ALA A 823 19.86 -14.68 6.07
CA ALA A 823 20.84 -13.68 5.63
C ALA A 823 20.28 -12.81 4.49
N PHE A 824 19.66 -13.43 3.48
CA PHE A 824 19.12 -12.75 2.30
C PHE A 824 17.92 -11.86 2.63
N THR A 825 16.97 -12.34 3.45
CA THR A 825 15.81 -11.56 3.89
C THR A 825 16.22 -10.40 4.78
N LYS A 826 17.26 -10.53 5.61
CA LYS A 826 17.82 -9.38 6.35
C LYS A 826 18.33 -8.32 5.37
N ILE A 827 19.19 -8.72 4.42
CA ILE A 827 19.74 -7.81 3.42
C ILE A 827 18.63 -7.09 2.65
N GLN A 828 17.54 -7.78 2.28
CA GLN A 828 16.39 -7.14 1.60
C GLN A 828 15.58 -6.21 2.51
N ALA A 829 15.33 -6.59 3.77
CA ALA A 829 14.55 -5.79 4.71
C ALA A 829 15.25 -4.47 5.08
N ASP A 830 16.59 -4.46 5.04
CA ASP A 830 17.43 -3.28 5.31
C ASP A 830 17.59 -2.35 4.08
N LEU A 831 16.87 -2.57 2.96
CA LEU A 831 16.89 -1.70 1.77
C LEU A 831 15.71 -0.72 1.73
N ASP A 832 16.03 0.56 1.64
CA ASP A 832 15.07 1.61 1.29
C ASP A 832 14.53 1.44 -0.15
N PRO A 833 13.24 1.74 -0.43
CA PRO A 833 12.63 1.59 -1.76
C PRO A 833 13.30 2.34 -2.93
N THR A 834 14.13 3.34 -2.66
CA THR A 834 14.92 4.07 -3.66
C THR A 834 16.20 3.33 -4.08
N LEU A 835 16.67 2.38 -3.26
CA LEU A 835 17.76 1.46 -3.57
C LEU A 835 17.20 0.21 -4.24
N ARG A 836 17.74 -0.14 -5.42
CA ARG A 836 17.35 -1.34 -6.17
C ARG A 836 18.49 -2.35 -6.19
N LEU A 837 18.35 -3.42 -5.43
CA LEU A 837 19.15 -4.64 -5.57
C LEU A 837 18.28 -5.71 -6.21
N ALA A 838 18.71 -6.27 -7.35
CA ALA A 838 18.08 -7.43 -7.97
C ALA A 838 19.10 -8.55 -8.13
N LEU A 839 18.96 -9.61 -7.33
CA LEU A 839 19.75 -10.85 -7.42
C LEU A 839 18.90 -11.92 -8.13
N ALA A 840 18.78 -11.87 -9.45
CA ALA A 840 17.91 -12.80 -10.18
C ALA A 840 18.62 -14.11 -10.51
N ASN A 841 17.99 -15.23 -10.16
CA ASN A 841 18.49 -16.58 -10.40
C ASN A 841 17.46 -17.39 -11.19
N SER A 842 17.90 -18.08 -12.23
CA SER A 842 17.05 -19.06 -12.93
C SER A 842 17.79 -20.32 -13.35
N ILE A 843 17.06 -21.44 -13.39
CA ILE A 843 17.51 -22.73 -13.93
C ILE A 843 16.68 -23.06 -15.16
N TRP A 844 17.33 -23.30 -16.28
CA TRP A 844 16.70 -23.69 -17.53
C TRP A 844 17.06 -25.13 -17.87
N THR A 845 16.06 -25.95 -18.20
CA THR A 845 16.19 -27.40 -18.35
C THR A 845 15.57 -27.91 -19.65
N ARG A 846 16.14 -28.94 -20.28
CA ARG A 846 15.55 -29.55 -21.48
C ARG A 846 14.36 -30.46 -21.11
N THR A 847 13.30 -30.40 -21.92
CA THR A 847 12.02 -31.12 -21.72
C THR A 847 12.21 -32.60 -21.42
N GLY A 848 11.60 -33.07 -20.31
CA GLY A 848 11.61 -34.48 -19.91
C GLY A 848 12.64 -34.86 -18.84
N GLN A 849 13.51 -33.94 -18.42
CA GLN A 849 14.38 -34.14 -17.25
C GLN A 849 13.74 -33.61 -15.96
N ALA A 850 13.92 -34.34 -14.86
CA ALA A 850 13.04 -34.20 -13.69
C ALA A 850 13.58 -33.25 -12.61
N THR A 851 13.30 -31.94 -12.74
CA THR A 851 13.07 -31.11 -11.55
C THR A 851 11.66 -31.40 -11.02
N ASP A 852 11.55 -32.42 -10.15
CA ASP A 852 10.29 -32.73 -9.49
C ASP A 852 9.77 -31.52 -8.70
N SER A 853 8.46 -31.29 -8.80
CA SER A 853 7.66 -30.21 -8.22
C SER A 853 8.10 -29.77 -6.82
N VAL A 854 8.35 -30.71 -5.91
CA VAL A 854 8.78 -30.46 -4.52
C VAL A 854 10.14 -29.76 -4.45
N ARG A 855 11.08 -30.13 -5.32
CA ARG A 855 12.40 -29.50 -5.39
C ARG A 855 12.28 -28.11 -6.01
N SER A 856 11.51 -27.96 -7.08
CA SER A 856 11.26 -26.65 -7.71
C SER A 856 10.63 -25.67 -6.71
N GLN A 857 9.66 -26.11 -5.90
CA GLN A 857 9.08 -25.29 -4.84
C GLN A 857 10.11 -24.87 -3.78
N THR A 858 11.01 -25.78 -3.38
CA THR A 858 12.12 -25.46 -2.44
C THR A 858 13.04 -24.36 -2.99
N LEU A 859 13.25 -24.31 -4.31
CA LEU A 859 14.05 -23.27 -4.95
C LEU A 859 13.34 -21.91 -4.96
N VAL A 860 12.03 -21.91 -5.21
CA VAL A 860 11.20 -20.70 -5.11
C VAL A 860 11.18 -20.17 -3.67
N ASP A 861 10.87 -21.02 -2.69
CA ASP A 861 10.63 -20.62 -1.30
C ASP A 861 11.88 -20.06 -0.60
N TYR A 862 13.06 -20.64 -0.85
CA TYR A 862 14.30 -20.26 -0.16
C TYR A 862 15.20 -19.28 -0.94
N TYR A 863 15.05 -19.18 -2.27
CA TYR A 863 15.98 -18.45 -3.13
C TYR A 863 15.33 -17.50 -4.15
N ASP A 864 13.99 -17.36 -4.16
CA ASP A 864 13.23 -16.59 -5.16
C ASP A 864 13.62 -16.95 -6.60
N ALA A 865 13.89 -18.24 -6.81
CA ALA A 865 14.48 -18.75 -8.04
C ALA A 865 13.43 -19.23 -9.05
N GLU A 866 13.62 -18.87 -10.32
CA GLU A 866 12.73 -19.30 -11.39
C GLU A 866 13.24 -20.57 -12.08
N VAL A 867 12.35 -21.53 -12.31
CA VAL A 867 12.69 -22.80 -12.99
C VAL A 867 11.92 -22.87 -14.31
N TRP A 868 12.65 -22.84 -15.42
CA TRP A 868 12.11 -22.80 -16.78
C TRP A 868 12.49 -24.07 -17.56
N GLN A 869 11.69 -24.36 -18.58
CA GLN A 869 11.98 -25.42 -19.55
C GLN A 869 12.34 -24.78 -20.89
N PHE A 870 13.28 -25.38 -21.60
CA PHE A 870 13.54 -25.04 -23.00
C PHE A 870 12.28 -25.33 -23.82
N SER A 871 11.98 -24.44 -24.77
CA SER A 871 10.98 -24.72 -25.78
C SER A 871 11.52 -25.76 -26.79
N ASN A 872 10.64 -26.31 -27.63
CA ASN A 872 11.07 -27.16 -28.74
C ASN A 872 11.76 -26.37 -29.87
N ASP A 873 11.71 -25.04 -29.80
CA ASP A 873 12.40 -24.09 -30.67
C ASP A 873 13.56 -23.44 -29.91
N ILE A 874 14.76 -23.50 -30.50
CA ILE A 874 15.98 -23.01 -29.88
C ILE A 874 16.08 -21.48 -29.97
N GLU A 875 15.57 -20.89 -31.07
CA GLU A 875 15.56 -19.43 -31.28
C GLU A 875 14.58 -18.78 -30.29
N GLU A 876 13.40 -19.39 -30.09
CA GLU A 876 12.46 -18.98 -29.04
C GLU A 876 13.11 -19.05 -27.65
N THR A 877 13.84 -20.12 -27.35
CA THR A 877 14.51 -20.29 -26.05
C THR A 877 15.63 -19.25 -25.83
N VAL A 878 16.42 -18.91 -26.86
CA VAL A 878 17.40 -17.81 -26.82
C VAL A 878 16.69 -16.49 -26.51
N ASN A 879 15.60 -16.19 -27.22
CA ASN A 879 14.85 -14.95 -27.06
C ASN A 879 14.19 -14.83 -25.67
N LEU A 880 13.65 -15.93 -25.14
CA LEU A 880 13.09 -15.98 -23.77
C LEU A 880 14.17 -15.70 -22.72
N ILE A 881 15.36 -16.29 -22.86
CA ILE A 881 16.47 -16.09 -21.93
C ILE A 881 17.02 -14.66 -22.01
N ASN A 882 17.27 -14.13 -23.21
CA ASN A 882 17.77 -12.76 -23.38
C ASN A 882 16.72 -11.71 -22.95
N GLY A 883 15.43 -11.98 -23.17
CA GLY A 883 14.33 -11.18 -22.63
C GLY A 883 14.32 -11.18 -21.09
N TRP A 884 14.42 -12.36 -20.47
CA TRP A 884 14.51 -12.49 -19.01
C TRP A 884 15.72 -11.73 -18.42
N ILE A 885 16.89 -11.89 -19.04
CA ILE A 885 18.11 -11.14 -18.69
C ILE A 885 17.87 -9.63 -18.77
N SER A 886 17.28 -9.16 -19.86
CA SER A 886 16.98 -7.74 -20.09
C SER A 886 16.05 -7.21 -19.01
N ASP A 887 14.94 -7.91 -18.72
CA ASP A 887 13.97 -7.53 -17.69
C ASP A 887 14.62 -7.46 -16.29
N LYS A 888 15.38 -8.50 -15.90
CA LYS A 888 16.05 -8.56 -14.59
C LYS A 888 17.19 -7.54 -14.45
N THR A 889 17.77 -7.07 -15.56
CA THR A 889 18.83 -6.05 -15.59
C THR A 889 18.35 -4.66 -15.99
N ASN A 890 17.04 -4.40 -15.97
CA ASN A 890 16.45 -3.09 -16.31
C ASN A 890 16.87 -2.59 -17.71
N ALA A 891 16.84 -3.52 -18.68
CA ALA A 891 17.28 -3.39 -20.07
C ALA A 891 18.76 -3.00 -20.28
N LYS A 892 19.63 -3.16 -19.27
CA LYS A 892 21.06 -2.78 -19.34
C LYS A 892 21.97 -3.87 -19.89
N VAL A 893 21.55 -5.13 -19.83
CA VAL A 893 22.24 -6.28 -20.41
C VAL A 893 21.28 -6.94 -21.41
N GLN A 894 21.74 -7.18 -22.64
CA GLN A 894 20.94 -7.69 -23.76
C GLN A 894 21.80 -8.67 -24.58
N ASP A 895 21.16 -9.57 -25.32
CA ASP A 895 21.78 -10.44 -26.35
C ASP A 895 23.02 -11.23 -25.90
N VAL A 896 22.98 -11.83 -24.71
CA VAL A 896 24.14 -12.52 -24.11
C VAL A 896 24.20 -14.02 -24.44
N ILE A 897 23.05 -14.64 -24.70
CA ILE A 897 22.98 -16.06 -25.10
C ILE A 897 22.75 -16.14 -26.61
N ASP A 898 23.43 -17.09 -27.27
CA ASP A 898 23.26 -17.43 -28.67
C ASP A 898 22.77 -18.88 -28.88
N GLU A 899 22.31 -19.21 -30.10
CA GLU A 899 21.85 -20.57 -30.42
C GLU A 899 22.96 -21.64 -30.26
N PRO A 900 24.22 -21.43 -30.72
CA PRO A 900 25.31 -22.39 -30.53
C PRO A 900 25.50 -22.86 -29.08
N LEU A 901 25.34 -21.95 -28.11
CA LEU A 901 25.43 -22.27 -26.69
C LEU A 901 24.28 -23.19 -26.24
N LEU A 902 23.03 -22.86 -26.59
CA LEU A 902 21.86 -23.62 -26.15
C LEU A 902 21.66 -24.97 -26.87
N VAL A 903 22.06 -25.11 -28.14
CA VAL A 903 21.96 -26.38 -28.88
C VAL A 903 22.64 -27.52 -28.13
N ARG A 904 23.78 -27.24 -27.50
CA ARG A 904 24.58 -28.19 -26.73
C ARG A 904 24.23 -28.23 -25.23
N ALA A 905 23.37 -27.33 -24.77
CA ALA A 905 23.00 -27.22 -23.38
C ALA A 905 21.92 -28.23 -22.98
N VAL A 906 21.94 -28.64 -21.70
CA VAL A 906 20.93 -29.52 -21.11
C VAL A 906 20.35 -28.92 -19.83
N ILE A 907 21.23 -28.38 -18.98
CA ILE A 907 20.86 -27.53 -17.84
C ILE A 907 21.74 -26.28 -17.88
N VAL A 908 21.11 -25.11 -17.88
CA VAL A 908 21.78 -23.79 -17.83
C VAL A 908 21.37 -23.09 -16.55
N LEU A 909 22.36 -22.69 -15.77
CA LEU A 909 22.18 -21.83 -14.60
C LEU A 909 22.43 -20.39 -15.04
N ILE A 910 21.48 -19.48 -14.80
CA ILE A 910 21.60 -18.08 -15.17
C ILE A 910 21.49 -17.22 -13.92
N ASN A 911 22.49 -16.36 -13.73
CA ASN A 911 22.57 -15.40 -12.65
C ASN A 911 22.72 -14.00 -13.25
N ALA A 912 21.64 -13.22 -13.19
CA ALA A 912 21.55 -11.87 -13.75
C ALA A 912 21.37 -10.86 -12.62
N VAL A 913 22.29 -9.90 -12.51
CA VAL A 913 22.38 -9.06 -11.31
C VAL A 913 22.47 -7.58 -11.64
N TYR A 914 21.63 -6.79 -10.98
CA TYR A 914 21.56 -5.35 -11.12
C TYR A 914 21.61 -4.66 -9.75
N PHE A 915 22.38 -3.57 -9.66
CA PHE A 915 22.47 -2.74 -8.46
C PHE A 915 22.38 -1.25 -8.80
N LYS A 916 21.52 -0.56 -8.05
CA LYS A 916 21.35 0.89 -8.07
C LYS A 916 21.15 1.39 -6.64
N GLY A 917 21.87 2.45 -6.27
CA GLY A 917 21.77 3.07 -4.95
C GLY A 917 22.43 4.45 -4.95
N MET A 918 21.84 5.42 -4.26
CA MET A 918 22.40 6.78 -4.14
C MET A 918 23.48 6.82 -3.06
N TRP A 919 24.53 7.62 -3.23
CA TRP A 919 25.49 7.87 -2.16
C TRP A 919 24.80 8.58 -0.98
N ALA A 920 25.15 8.21 0.26
CA ALA A 920 24.72 8.93 1.46
C ALA A 920 25.25 10.38 1.49
N SER A 921 26.36 10.63 0.77
CA SER A 921 26.86 11.95 0.45
C SER A 921 27.32 11.93 -1.00
N SER A 922 26.53 12.53 -1.89
CA SER A 922 26.83 12.63 -3.32
C SER A 922 28.04 13.52 -3.58
N PHE A 923 28.74 13.26 -4.69
CA PHE A 923 29.72 14.18 -5.24
C PHE A 923 28.98 15.36 -5.91
N ASP A 924 29.63 16.51 -6.02
CA ASP A 924 29.08 17.66 -6.76
C ASP A 924 29.44 17.52 -8.26
N PRO A 925 28.48 17.43 -9.19
CA PRO A 925 28.77 17.40 -10.63
C PRO A 925 29.60 18.60 -11.11
N GLU A 926 29.49 19.74 -10.44
CA GLU A 926 30.27 20.95 -10.75
C GLU A 926 31.73 20.86 -10.30
N THR A 927 32.15 19.84 -9.53
CA THR A 927 33.58 19.55 -9.26
C THR A 927 34.19 18.53 -10.23
N THR A 928 33.39 17.83 -11.02
CA THR A 928 33.87 16.76 -11.91
C THR A 928 34.67 17.31 -13.09
N ARG A 929 35.88 16.79 -13.32
CA ARG A 929 36.81 17.32 -14.35
C ARG A 929 37.47 16.21 -15.17
N PRO A 930 37.80 16.47 -16.45
CA PRO A 930 38.67 15.61 -17.23
C PRO A 930 40.07 15.51 -16.58
N TYR A 931 40.56 14.29 -16.39
CA TYR A 931 41.87 13.98 -15.83
C TYR A 931 42.59 12.96 -16.73
N LEU A 932 43.80 13.28 -17.19
CA LEU A 932 44.63 12.34 -17.95
C LEU A 932 45.53 11.56 -16.98
N SER A 933 45.21 10.29 -16.76
CA SER A 933 46.08 9.38 -15.99
C SER A 933 47.14 8.75 -16.89
N THR A 934 48.40 8.84 -16.45
CA THR A 934 49.53 8.09 -16.99
C THR A 934 49.79 6.76 -16.28
N ASN A 935 49.01 6.42 -15.25
CA ASN A 935 49.20 5.21 -14.44
C ASN A 935 48.39 4.01 -14.96
N PHE A 936 47.57 4.22 -16.00
CA PHE A 936 47.01 3.16 -16.85
C PHE A 936 47.88 2.95 -18.09
N VAL A 937 47.85 1.74 -18.66
CA VAL A 937 48.59 1.38 -19.88
C VAL A 937 47.61 0.83 -20.92
N PRO A 938 47.34 1.56 -22.03
CA PRO A 938 47.81 2.91 -22.34
C PRO A 938 47.19 3.99 -21.40
N PRO A 939 47.76 5.21 -21.34
CA PRO A 939 47.20 6.32 -20.59
C PRO A 939 45.72 6.57 -20.89
N ARG A 940 44.93 6.89 -19.85
CA ARG A 940 43.46 7.02 -19.94
C ARG A 940 42.99 8.42 -19.57
N GLN A 941 42.06 8.94 -20.38
CA GLN A 941 41.35 10.19 -20.12
C GLN A 941 40.07 9.87 -19.34
N LEU A 942 40.00 10.28 -18.09
CA LEU A 942 38.94 9.96 -17.14
C LEU A 942 38.12 11.19 -16.77
N MET A 943 36.86 10.99 -16.38
CA MET A 943 36.05 12.03 -15.74
C MET A 943 36.10 11.82 -14.22
N MET A 944 37.00 12.54 -13.54
CA MET A 944 37.17 12.45 -12.09
C MET A 944 36.14 13.31 -11.38
N MET A 945 35.28 12.70 -10.57
CA MET A 945 34.44 13.38 -9.59
C MET A 945 35.22 13.55 -8.27
N SER A 946 35.04 14.69 -7.60
CA SER A 946 35.89 15.08 -6.46
C SER A 946 35.06 15.56 -5.27
N GLN A 947 35.35 15.05 -4.07
CA GLN A 947 34.67 15.38 -2.84
C GLN A 947 35.66 15.49 -1.66
N SER A 948 35.47 16.49 -0.80
CA SER A 948 36.22 16.65 0.45
C SER A 948 35.30 16.51 1.67
N GLY A 949 35.83 15.96 2.76
CA GLY A 949 35.13 15.81 4.03
C GLY A 949 35.64 14.62 4.86
N ALA A 950 34.90 14.28 5.91
CA ALA A 950 35.17 13.09 6.73
C ALA A 950 34.71 11.82 6.02
N PHE A 951 35.61 10.85 5.87
CA PHE A 951 35.34 9.53 5.31
C PHE A 951 35.90 8.41 6.19
N ASP A 952 35.35 7.22 6.03
CA ASP A 952 35.91 6.00 6.60
C ASP A 952 37.08 5.57 5.72
N TYR A 953 38.31 5.79 6.20
CA TYR A 953 39.54 5.63 5.43
C TYR A 953 40.57 4.78 6.18
N CYS A 954 41.29 3.93 5.44
CA CYS A 954 42.49 3.25 5.92
C CYS A 954 43.62 3.33 4.89
N GLU A 955 44.85 3.25 5.37
CA GLU A 955 46.05 3.32 4.56
C GLU A 955 47.12 2.40 5.16
N THR A 956 47.81 1.69 4.28
CA THR A 956 48.89 0.75 4.59
C THR A 956 50.04 0.98 3.62
N ASP A 957 51.16 0.29 3.84
CA ASP A 957 52.29 0.27 2.90
C ASP A 957 51.93 -0.35 1.53
N ASP A 958 50.80 -1.09 1.45
CA ASP A 958 50.35 -1.80 0.26
C ASP A 958 49.18 -1.11 -0.48
N PHE A 959 48.29 -0.38 0.22
CA PHE A 959 47.13 0.28 -0.39
C PHE A 959 46.59 1.49 0.40
N GLN A 960 45.84 2.36 -0.30
CA GLN A 960 44.86 3.27 0.30
C GLN A 960 43.44 2.69 0.08
N ALA A 961 42.54 2.82 1.06
CA ALA A 961 41.14 2.44 0.84
C ALA A 961 40.16 3.38 1.53
N VAL A 962 38.98 3.51 0.93
CA VAL A 962 37.89 4.35 1.43
C VAL A 962 36.54 3.65 1.30
N ARG A 963 35.68 3.84 2.29
CA ARG A 963 34.33 3.27 2.33
C ARG A 963 33.29 4.38 2.16
N LEU A 964 32.55 4.30 1.06
CA LEU A 964 31.45 5.20 0.69
C LEU A 964 30.12 4.52 1.03
N ALA A 965 29.32 5.14 1.89
CA ALA A 965 28.00 4.64 2.25
C ALA A 965 26.95 4.98 1.18
N TYR A 966 26.01 4.06 0.96
CA TYR A 966 24.77 4.36 0.24
C TYR A 966 23.76 4.97 1.20
N ALA A 967 22.89 5.84 0.68
CA ALA A 967 21.79 6.45 1.41
C ALA A 967 20.80 5.37 1.90
N ASN A 968 20.15 5.65 3.03
CA ASN A 968 19.04 4.88 3.60
C ASN A 968 19.25 3.35 3.62
N SER A 969 20.48 2.87 3.83
CA SER A 969 20.79 1.44 3.87
C SER A 969 22.08 1.14 4.63
N ASN A 970 22.24 -0.12 5.03
CA ASN A 970 23.50 -0.62 5.58
C ASN A 970 24.57 -0.96 4.54
N LEU A 971 24.29 -0.75 3.24
CA LEU A 971 25.25 -1.02 2.18
C LEU A 971 26.31 0.07 2.02
N SER A 972 27.53 -0.34 1.66
CA SER A 972 28.66 0.53 1.34
C SER A 972 29.50 -0.03 0.20
N MET A 973 30.02 0.86 -0.65
CA MET A 973 31.12 0.54 -1.57
C MET A 973 32.45 0.86 -0.89
N ALA A 974 33.31 -0.14 -0.74
CA ALA A 974 34.72 0.04 -0.42
C ALA A 974 35.54 0.07 -1.72
N ILE A 975 36.40 1.07 -1.87
CA ILE A 975 37.38 1.19 -2.96
C ILE A 975 38.76 0.96 -2.37
N PHE A 976 39.51 0.01 -2.93
CA PHE A 976 40.91 -0.27 -2.59
C PHE A 976 41.81 0.10 -3.77
N LEU A 977 42.76 0.99 -3.51
CA LEU A 977 43.72 1.52 -4.47
C LEU A 977 45.13 1.10 -4.05
N PRO A 978 45.75 0.12 -4.73
CA PRO A 978 47.12 -0.30 -4.44
C PRO A 978 48.10 0.88 -4.45
N GLN A 979 49.10 0.86 -3.58
CA GLN A 979 50.22 1.81 -3.64
C GLN A 979 51.01 1.61 -4.94
N THR A 980 51.76 2.61 -5.39
CA THR A 980 52.55 2.50 -6.64
C THR A 980 53.68 1.47 -6.58
N SER A 981 54.02 0.99 -5.38
CA SER A 981 54.91 -0.13 -5.09
C SER A 981 54.27 -1.52 -5.25
N CYS A 982 52.94 -1.61 -5.32
CA CYS A 982 52.18 -2.86 -5.33
C CYS A 982 51.34 -2.96 -6.62
N THR A 983 51.57 -3.97 -7.45
CA THR A 983 50.75 -4.16 -8.66
C THR A 983 49.35 -4.66 -8.29
N ILE A 984 48.36 -4.47 -9.17
CA ILE A 984 47.00 -4.94 -8.93
C ILE A 984 46.94 -6.47 -8.79
N GLU A 985 47.83 -7.23 -9.43
CA GLU A 985 48.00 -8.68 -9.28
C GLU A 985 48.59 -9.06 -7.90
N GLN A 986 49.55 -8.28 -7.41
CA GLN A 986 50.10 -8.45 -6.06
C GLN A 986 49.02 -8.19 -5.02
N PHE A 987 48.30 -7.07 -5.14
CA PHE A 987 47.18 -6.73 -4.27
C PHE A 987 46.04 -7.75 -4.34
N GLN A 988 45.70 -8.23 -5.55
CA GLN A 988 44.75 -9.31 -5.76
C GLN A 988 45.14 -10.56 -4.96
N SER A 989 46.43 -10.93 -4.93
CA SER A 989 46.89 -12.09 -4.13
C SER A 989 46.77 -11.90 -2.61
N MET A 990 46.58 -10.66 -2.13
CA MET A 990 46.30 -10.34 -0.73
C MET A 990 44.80 -10.41 -0.39
N LEU A 991 43.91 -10.46 -1.39
CA LEU A 991 42.47 -10.55 -1.19
C LEU A 991 42.08 -11.94 -0.64
N SER A 992 41.77 -11.99 0.64
CA SER A 992 41.25 -13.18 1.34
C SER A 992 40.21 -12.77 2.38
N SER A 993 39.48 -13.76 2.93
CA SER A 993 38.48 -13.48 3.99
C SER A 993 39.12 -12.93 5.26
N GLU A 994 40.32 -13.41 5.62
CA GLU A 994 41.10 -12.95 6.77
C GLU A 994 41.61 -11.51 6.57
N SER A 995 42.14 -11.20 5.39
CA SER A 995 42.54 -9.84 5.02
C SER A 995 41.34 -8.89 5.06
N TRP A 996 40.21 -9.28 4.47
CA TRP A 996 38.98 -8.48 4.47
C TRP A 996 38.44 -8.22 5.89
N GLN A 997 38.40 -9.24 6.75
CA GLN A 997 37.99 -9.08 8.15
C GLN A 997 38.94 -8.13 8.91
N THR A 998 40.25 -8.22 8.65
CA THR A 998 41.24 -7.31 9.22
C THR A 998 41.02 -5.87 8.76
N TRP A 999 40.88 -5.65 7.45
CA TRP A 999 40.72 -4.32 6.85
C TRP A 999 39.40 -3.64 7.24
N GLN A 1000 38.30 -4.39 7.38
CA GLN A 1000 37.03 -3.85 7.89
C GLN A 1000 37.18 -3.16 9.25
N THR A 1001 38.06 -3.67 10.13
CA THR A 1001 38.36 -3.06 11.43
C THR A 1001 39.41 -1.95 11.38
N ALA A 1002 40.12 -1.79 10.27
CA ALA A 1002 41.19 -0.80 10.09
C ALA A 1002 40.68 0.58 9.60
N PHE A 1003 39.45 0.66 9.08
CA PHE A 1003 38.84 1.91 8.67
C PHE A 1003 38.65 2.86 9.86
N GLN A 1004 39.12 4.10 9.71
CA GLN A 1004 38.97 5.15 10.71
C GLN A 1004 38.36 6.39 10.06
N ARG A 1005 37.51 7.11 10.80
CA ARG A 1005 36.93 8.37 10.35
C ARG A 1005 38.02 9.45 10.27
N LYS A 1006 38.35 9.90 9.06
CA LYS A 1006 39.42 10.89 8.80
C LYS A 1006 38.94 11.93 7.79
N GLU A 1007 39.39 13.17 7.96
CA GLU A 1007 39.16 14.25 6.99
C GLU A 1007 40.10 14.12 5.80
N GLY A 1008 39.57 14.25 4.58
CA GLY A 1008 40.33 14.05 3.35
C GLY A 1008 39.65 14.54 2.09
N THR A 1009 40.26 14.24 0.94
CA THR A 1009 39.68 14.45 -0.40
C THR A 1009 39.81 13.18 -1.22
N ILE A 1010 38.71 12.79 -1.85
CA ILE A 1010 38.63 11.65 -2.77
C ILE A 1010 38.42 12.20 -4.18
N ASP A 1011 39.28 11.77 -5.11
CA ASP A 1011 39.04 11.90 -6.55
C ASP A 1011 38.81 10.49 -7.10
N LEU A 1012 37.58 10.20 -7.54
CA LEU A 1012 37.15 8.88 -8.05
C LEU A 1012 36.68 9.05 -9.50
N PRO A 1013 37.07 8.20 -10.46
CA PRO A 1013 36.53 8.29 -11.81
C PRO A 1013 35.04 7.91 -11.82
N ARG A 1014 34.24 8.57 -12.67
CA ARG A 1014 33.03 7.93 -13.20
C ARG A 1014 33.46 6.68 -13.97
N PHE A 1015 32.79 5.56 -13.78
CA PHE A 1015 33.06 4.34 -14.53
C PHE A 1015 31.81 3.51 -14.73
N LYS A 1016 31.85 2.63 -15.73
CA LYS A 1016 30.77 1.71 -16.06
C LYS A 1016 31.37 0.35 -16.38
N VAL A 1017 30.86 -0.69 -15.74
CA VAL A 1017 31.27 -2.07 -15.99
C VAL A 1017 30.03 -2.93 -16.23
N ALA A 1018 30.02 -3.59 -17.38
CA ALA A 1018 29.12 -4.68 -17.69
C ALA A 1018 30.00 -5.92 -17.88
N TYR A 1019 29.72 -6.98 -17.12
CA TYR A 1019 30.52 -8.19 -17.13
C TYR A 1019 29.62 -9.38 -17.42
N HIS A 1020 30.05 -10.25 -18.32
CA HIS A 1020 29.36 -11.49 -18.67
C HIS A 1020 30.39 -12.62 -18.83
N ARG A 1021 30.09 -13.81 -18.29
CA ARG A 1021 30.94 -14.99 -18.43
C ARG A 1021 30.16 -16.27 -18.15
N ASP A 1022 30.49 -17.35 -18.85
CA ASP A 1022 30.16 -18.70 -18.38
C ASP A 1022 31.21 -19.12 -17.33
N LEU A 1023 30.80 -19.15 -16.06
CA LEU A 1023 31.67 -19.46 -14.93
C LEU A 1023 31.88 -20.96 -14.72
N LEU A 1024 31.34 -21.83 -15.58
CA LEU A 1024 31.38 -23.27 -15.36
C LEU A 1024 32.83 -23.79 -15.19
N GLU A 1025 33.75 -23.43 -16.09
CA GLU A 1025 35.15 -23.88 -15.99
C GLU A 1025 35.87 -23.29 -14.76
N ASP A 1026 35.61 -22.02 -14.43
CA ASP A 1026 36.20 -21.36 -13.26
C ASP A 1026 35.74 -22.06 -11.95
N LEU A 1027 34.44 -22.36 -11.83
CA LEU A 1027 33.85 -23.06 -10.69
C LEU A 1027 34.34 -24.52 -10.57
N LEU A 1028 34.57 -25.20 -11.69
CA LEU A 1028 35.17 -26.53 -11.70
C LEU A 1028 36.61 -26.50 -11.18
N SER A 1029 37.42 -25.50 -11.60
CA SER A 1029 38.83 -25.35 -11.21
C SER A 1029 39.04 -25.13 -9.69
N LEU A 1030 38.06 -24.51 -9.03
CA LEU A 1030 38.08 -24.20 -7.58
C LEU A 1030 37.82 -25.41 -6.68
N SER A 1031 37.62 -26.59 -7.24
CA SER A 1031 37.15 -27.76 -6.51
C SER A 1031 37.61 -29.07 -7.17
N SER A 1032 37.26 -30.21 -6.58
CA SER A 1032 37.47 -31.52 -7.24
C SER A 1032 36.39 -31.84 -8.30
N LEU A 1033 35.51 -30.88 -8.65
CA LEU A 1033 34.40 -31.09 -9.58
C LEU A 1033 34.85 -31.37 -11.02
N GLU A 1034 36.05 -30.98 -11.45
CA GLU A 1034 36.59 -31.32 -12.79
C GLU A 1034 36.46 -32.82 -13.13
N LYS A 1035 36.63 -33.71 -12.12
CA LYS A 1035 36.54 -35.17 -12.31
C LYS A 1035 35.11 -35.72 -12.31
N LEU A 1036 34.14 -34.90 -11.92
CA LEU A 1036 32.75 -35.29 -11.69
C LEU A 1036 31.82 -34.69 -12.76
N GLY A 1037 32.10 -33.45 -13.17
CA GLY A 1037 31.09 -32.57 -13.74
C GLY A 1037 30.02 -32.20 -12.72
N LEU A 1038 29.32 -31.10 -12.93
CA LEU A 1038 28.13 -30.75 -12.15
C LEU A 1038 26.94 -31.63 -12.59
N GLN A 1039 26.99 -32.92 -12.25
CA GLN A 1039 25.89 -33.87 -12.41
C GLN A 1039 24.92 -33.75 -11.23
N LEU A 1040 23.63 -33.53 -11.50
CA LEU A 1040 22.59 -33.50 -10.48
C LEU A 1040 22.34 -34.90 -9.89
N ALA A 1041 22.37 -35.92 -10.75
CA ALA A 1041 22.29 -37.33 -10.39
C ALA A 1041 23.51 -38.12 -10.87
N GLU A 1042 24.13 -38.84 -9.93
CA GLU A 1042 25.29 -39.70 -10.18
C GLU A 1042 24.93 -40.87 -11.10
N GLY A 1043 25.58 -40.94 -12.26
CA GLY A 1043 25.36 -42.01 -13.25
C GLY A 1043 24.35 -41.66 -14.35
N MET A 1044 23.87 -40.42 -14.41
CA MET A 1044 22.97 -39.92 -15.45
C MET A 1044 23.68 -38.80 -16.24
N PRO A 1045 24.44 -39.13 -17.32
CA PRO A 1045 25.24 -38.15 -18.06
C PRO A 1045 24.42 -37.02 -18.68
N GLU A 1046 23.13 -37.26 -18.86
CA GLU A 1046 22.18 -36.31 -19.44
C GLU A 1046 21.74 -35.25 -18.42
N GLU A 1047 21.84 -35.46 -17.11
CA GLU A 1047 21.46 -34.49 -16.07
C GLU A 1047 22.66 -33.67 -15.55
N ARG A 1048 23.43 -33.09 -16.49
CA ARG A 1048 24.64 -32.31 -16.20
C ARG A 1048 24.45 -30.83 -16.52
N ILE A 1049 24.90 -29.95 -15.62
CA ILE A 1049 25.02 -28.52 -15.91
C ILE A 1049 26.05 -28.31 -17.03
N THR A 1050 25.58 -27.68 -18.09
CA THR A 1050 26.34 -27.44 -19.32
C THR A 1050 26.85 -26.02 -19.44
N SER A 1051 26.29 -25.08 -18.68
CA SER A 1051 26.69 -23.67 -18.66
C SER A 1051 26.22 -23.00 -17.36
N ALA A 1052 27.01 -22.08 -16.83
CA ALA A 1052 26.73 -21.29 -15.64
C ALA A 1052 26.94 -19.79 -15.94
N ILE A 1053 25.97 -19.19 -16.62
CA ILE A 1053 26.01 -17.82 -17.11
C ILE A 1053 25.87 -16.83 -15.95
N HIS A 1054 26.90 -16.02 -15.73
CA HIS A 1054 26.88 -14.93 -14.76
C HIS A 1054 26.98 -13.58 -15.47
N GLN A 1055 26.13 -12.63 -15.06
CA GLN A 1055 26.05 -11.30 -15.63
C GLN A 1055 25.86 -10.25 -14.54
N THR A 1056 26.60 -9.14 -14.66
CA THR A 1056 26.47 -7.98 -13.79
C THR A 1056 26.51 -6.68 -14.58
N PHE A 1057 25.91 -5.66 -13.98
CA PHE A 1057 25.99 -4.28 -14.46
C PHE A 1057 26.17 -3.33 -13.27
N LEU A 1058 27.14 -2.42 -13.37
CA LEU A 1058 27.33 -1.31 -12.45
C LEU A 1058 27.75 -0.05 -13.23
N GLU A 1059 27.09 1.07 -12.94
CA GLU A 1059 27.50 2.40 -13.40
C GLU A 1059 27.66 3.31 -12.17
N VAL A 1060 28.83 3.95 -12.02
CA VAL A 1060 29.15 4.84 -10.90
C VAL A 1060 29.29 6.29 -11.38
N ASN A 1061 28.55 7.19 -10.74
CA ASN A 1061 28.54 8.62 -10.99
C ASN A 1061 28.35 9.41 -9.68
N GLU A 1062 28.18 10.73 -9.80
CA GLU A 1062 28.15 11.64 -8.65
C GLU A 1062 26.99 11.42 -7.70
N ALA A 1063 25.84 10.98 -8.22
CA ALA A 1063 24.66 10.73 -7.39
C ALA A 1063 24.76 9.40 -6.63
N GLY A 1064 25.51 8.43 -7.16
CA GLY A 1064 25.53 7.05 -6.65
C GLY A 1064 25.93 6.04 -7.72
N SER A 1065 25.39 4.84 -7.56
CA SER A 1065 25.33 3.81 -8.60
C SER A 1065 24.00 3.92 -9.35
N GLU A 1066 24.07 4.34 -10.63
CA GLU A 1066 23.00 4.67 -11.59
C GLU A 1066 21.72 5.38 -11.04
N ALA A 1067 21.36 6.63 -11.33
CA ALA A 1067 21.96 7.78 -12.01
C ALA A 1067 20.96 8.96 -11.89
N ALA A 1068 21.45 10.18 -12.16
CA ALA A 1068 20.71 11.36 -12.62
C ALA A 1068 19.48 11.88 -11.83
N ALA A 1069 19.73 12.50 -10.67
CA ALA A 1069 19.11 13.76 -10.29
C ALA A 1069 20.14 14.60 -9.50
N ALA A 1070 20.23 15.91 -9.75
CA ALA A 1070 21.26 16.76 -9.15
C ALA A 1070 20.73 17.53 -7.93
N THR A 1071 21.32 17.29 -6.77
CA THR A 1071 21.17 18.12 -5.56
C THR A 1071 22.51 18.73 -5.19
N VAL A 1072 22.61 20.06 -5.30
CA VAL A 1072 23.84 20.82 -5.00
C VAL A 1072 24.02 20.94 -3.48
N VAL A 1073 25.12 20.43 -2.95
CA VAL A 1073 25.56 20.68 -1.56
C VAL A 1073 26.79 21.57 -1.59
N ILE A 1074 26.65 22.80 -1.12
CA ILE A 1074 27.75 23.78 -1.09
C ILE A 1074 28.67 23.49 0.10
N ALA A 1075 29.84 22.89 -0.15
CA ALA A 1075 30.89 22.72 0.84
C ALA A 1075 31.82 23.94 0.91
N THR A 1076 31.96 24.55 2.08
CA THR A 1076 32.91 25.65 2.34
C THR A 1076 34.35 25.15 2.36
N ARG A 1077 35.24 25.75 1.54
CA ARG A 1077 36.68 25.42 1.53
C ARG A 1077 37.41 25.94 2.77
N GLY A 1078 38.01 25.03 3.53
CA GLY A 1078 39.09 25.30 4.48
C GLY A 1078 40.25 24.33 4.23
N PHE A 1079 41.46 24.84 4.01
CA PHE A 1079 42.63 24.00 3.71
C PHE A 1079 43.31 23.59 5.03
N ASN A 1080 43.07 22.35 5.48
CA ASN A 1080 43.73 21.78 6.65
C ASN A 1080 44.90 20.88 6.19
N PRO A 1081 46.16 21.18 6.53
CA PRO A 1081 47.33 20.45 6.01
C PRO A 1081 47.49 19.00 6.53
N ASN A 1082 46.64 18.56 7.47
CA ASN A 1082 46.66 17.20 8.02
C ASN A 1082 45.55 16.27 7.47
N THR A 1083 45.05 16.53 6.25
CA THR A 1083 43.99 15.72 5.61
C THR A 1083 44.54 14.76 4.57
N PHE A 1084 43.96 13.55 4.45
CA PHE A 1084 44.39 12.58 3.45
C PHE A 1084 43.96 12.99 2.03
N ARG A 1085 44.62 12.45 1.00
CA ARG A 1085 44.12 12.50 -0.38
C ARG A 1085 44.23 11.14 -1.04
N MET A 1086 43.15 10.71 -1.67
CA MET A 1086 43.07 9.46 -2.43
C MET A 1086 42.57 9.78 -3.83
N THR A 1087 43.45 9.65 -4.82
CA THR A 1087 43.14 9.89 -6.24
C THR A 1087 43.20 8.55 -6.96
N VAL A 1088 42.05 8.02 -7.38
CA VAL A 1088 41.87 6.66 -7.94
C VAL A 1088 42.24 6.65 -9.42
N ASP A 1089 43.52 6.91 -9.68
CA ASP A 1089 44.10 7.16 -11.01
C ASP A 1089 44.74 5.93 -11.68
N ARG A 1090 44.58 4.74 -11.12
CA ARG A 1090 45.22 3.48 -11.55
C ARG A 1090 44.32 2.30 -11.20
N PRO A 1091 44.58 1.07 -11.68
CA PRO A 1091 43.73 -0.08 -11.43
C PRO A 1091 43.41 -0.28 -9.95
N PHE A 1092 42.14 -0.56 -9.65
CA PHE A 1092 41.61 -0.59 -8.28
C PHE A 1092 40.61 -1.74 -8.10
N VAL A 1093 40.35 -2.10 -6.83
CA VAL A 1093 39.33 -3.09 -6.46
C VAL A 1093 38.14 -2.36 -5.86
N CYS A 1094 36.92 -2.75 -6.24
CA CYS A 1094 35.69 -2.27 -5.63
C CYS A 1094 34.92 -3.43 -4.99
N ILE A 1095 34.34 -3.20 -3.81
CA ILE A 1095 33.57 -4.18 -3.06
C ILE A 1095 32.29 -3.52 -2.53
N ILE A 1096 31.11 -4.02 -2.92
CA ILE A 1096 29.84 -3.61 -2.31
C ILE A 1096 29.48 -4.65 -1.26
N HIS A 1097 29.32 -4.20 -0.01
CA HIS A 1097 29.09 -5.05 1.15
C HIS A 1097 28.03 -4.43 2.07
N ASP A 1098 27.39 -5.29 2.86
CA ASP A 1098 26.64 -4.87 4.05
C ASP A 1098 27.60 -4.57 5.20
N ARG A 1099 27.40 -3.46 5.90
CA ARG A 1099 28.28 -3.04 7.01
C ARG A 1099 28.09 -3.86 8.28
N ASP A 1100 26.91 -4.42 8.51
CA ASP A 1100 26.57 -5.11 9.75
C ASP A 1100 27.07 -6.55 9.75
N SER A 1101 26.77 -7.31 8.69
CA SER A 1101 27.19 -8.70 8.51
C SER A 1101 28.57 -8.83 7.86
N GLY A 1102 29.05 -7.79 7.16
CA GLY A 1102 30.28 -7.84 6.38
C GLY A 1102 30.20 -8.71 5.12
N VAL A 1103 28.99 -9.15 4.72
CA VAL A 1103 28.81 -10.02 3.53
C VAL A 1103 29.08 -9.24 2.25
N ILE A 1104 29.81 -9.86 1.33
CA ILE A 1104 30.15 -9.29 0.03
C ILE A 1104 29.02 -9.58 -0.98
N LEU A 1105 28.31 -8.54 -1.41
CA LEU A 1105 27.29 -8.61 -2.45
C LEU A 1105 27.95 -8.60 -3.84
N PHE A 1106 28.89 -7.69 -4.05
CA PHE A 1106 29.63 -7.52 -5.30
C PHE A 1106 31.12 -7.29 -5.05
N THR A 1107 31.96 -7.76 -5.97
CA THR A 1107 33.40 -7.45 -5.98
C THR A 1107 33.92 -7.39 -7.41
N GLY A 1108 34.91 -6.54 -7.67
CA GLY A 1108 35.53 -6.45 -8.98
C GLY A 1108 36.87 -5.75 -9.02
N ILE A 1109 37.64 -6.05 -10.05
CA ILE A 1109 38.92 -5.44 -10.38
C ILE A 1109 38.69 -4.55 -11.60
N ILE A 1110 38.79 -3.24 -11.41
CA ILE A 1110 38.64 -2.24 -12.47
C ILE A 1110 40.04 -1.92 -12.99
N ARG A 1111 40.37 -2.49 -14.15
CA ARG A 1111 41.63 -2.29 -14.87
C ARG A 1111 41.57 -1.08 -15.80
N ASP A 1112 40.38 -0.69 -16.23
CA ASP A 1112 40.14 0.44 -17.13
C ASP A 1112 38.77 1.09 -16.86
N PRO A 1113 38.71 2.23 -16.16
CA PRO A 1113 37.45 2.90 -15.82
C PRO A 1113 36.89 3.82 -16.92
N ALA A 1114 37.52 3.90 -18.09
CA ALA A 1114 37.25 4.88 -19.16
C ALA A 1114 36.00 4.59 -20.01
#